data_AF-D0NQB9-F1
#
_entry.id   AF-D0NQB9-F1
#
_cell.length_a   1.000
_cell.length_b   1.000
_cell.length_c   1.000
_cell.angle_alpha   90.00
_cell.angle_beta   90.00
_cell.angle_gamma   90.00
#
_symmetry.space_group_name_H-M   'P 1'
#
loop_
_entity.id
_entity.type
_entity.pdbx_description
1 polymer ?
#
loop_
_entity_poly.entity_id
_entity_poly.type
_entity_poly.pdbx_seq_one_letter_code
_entity_poly.pdbx_strand_id
1 'polypeptide(L)'
;MEAERGVSSQDRDSNGRLVHPFLQPALKYPRHRVDDPRTSSGKVFTDNCMTSDAFFYGANQDADGKNRGEVQGTLVLDLCAWDTHALATMVLAIMAEEVSGYKVSINKGGAGVDITERMSSVGTGMCTPIHLNVEVWTSSTLSDLRVYFNESYQVGGVGYFGLSGVYTTHQFVQDGMKATPPYFPDFWKHYKTSEALIDALNVVSFKSTSKYYPPVETTCADGIMGSKDNCERTEACTQYESNGKTCLVLALMVPDYDQGYFQAVFDNLDVPAYFCFIAYDGVNQFAADAAKSSDPVFFYHYEPDLFHVTNKGKFDRVALPRTDLERVKLATGDYGENGFGAKTSNPVDVDYPSLALSKFAASVVKDLPIGSLFSKLTLSDTDINALLSEYSIAMSRTDPEPYFRAACNWVKTNYDTWRDWHDRLLIPMCSFDNHIVSHVTGCDINSTIHEVQFAWKAPNPGNLSLPNNCDGGVAALPDTIATSRSCEWIEANQRTWSGWIDKKPECDSSFYDYNVSDCDSDAYRTGFSRLELPLRDIIIFIAWYGADFPEPTITTEEASEVRGTVDKISCSSSSFIFTALLIFWKTILLVLGLYLSFLIRNVSVDFQESPWIFGSVVVVLVGCVLVMPMSYLVTMRAATYYVFLACTLLICTMVIMGLMLAPKLFRLKEVVKPAQIQETSTNNCSSSAN
;
A
#
# COMPACT_ATOMS: atom_id res chain seq x y z
N MET A 1 -6.99 -31.47 -0.54
CA MET A 1 -7.73 -30.20 -0.72
C MET A 1 -8.81 -30.29 -1.80
N GLU A 2 -8.49 -30.41 -3.10
CA GLU A 2 -9.52 -30.48 -4.16
C GLU A 2 -10.52 -31.64 -3.96
N ALA A 3 -10.00 -32.87 -3.78
CA ALA A 3 -10.83 -34.06 -3.57
C ALA A 3 -11.69 -33.99 -2.29
N GLU A 4 -11.19 -33.34 -1.23
CA GLU A 4 -11.93 -33.17 0.03
C GLU A 4 -13.06 -32.15 -0.11
N ARG A 5 -12.90 -31.17 -1.01
CA ARG A 5 -13.83 -30.05 -1.19
C ARG A 5 -14.79 -30.24 -2.36
N GLY A 6 -14.56 -31.24 -3.22
CA GLY A 6 -15.39 -31.49 -4.40
C GLY A 6 -15.35 -30.34 -5.42
N VAL A 7 -14.25 -29.58 -5.47
CA VAL A 7 -14.02 -28.46 -6.40
C VAL A 7 -12.71 -28.67 -7.14
N SER A 8 -12.58 -28.08 -8.33
CA SER A 8 -11.38 -28.19 -9.16
C SER A 8 -10.65 -26.85 -9.25
N SER A 9 -9.32 -26.86 -9.08
CA SER A 9 -8.45 -25.70 -9.30
C SER A 9 -8.43 -25.24 -10.76
N GLN A 10 -8.95 -26.05 -11.68
CA GLN A 10 -9.01 -25.76 -13.11
C GLN A 10 -10.35 -25.21 -13.57
N ASP A 11 -11.33 -25.08 -12.66
CA ASP A 11 -12.65 -24.54 -13.00
C ASP A 11 -12.51 -23.08 -13.42
N ARG A 12 -13.16 -22.71 -14.54
CA ARG A 12 -13.10 -21.35 -15.11
C ARG A 12 -14.49 -20.71 -15.19
N ASP A 13 -14.54 -19.40 -14.98
CA ASP A 13 -15.74 -18.58 -15.16
C ASP A 13 -15.99 -18.23 -16.64
N SER A 14 -17.05 -17.46 -16.90
CA SER A 14 -17.43 -17.06 -18.26
C SER A 14 -16.39 -16.20 -18.98
N ASN A 15 -15.48 -15.57 -18.23
CA ASN A 15 -14.39 -14.75 -18.76
C ASN A 15 -13.07 -15.55 -18.85
N GLY A 16 -13.14 -16.87 -18.65
CA GLY A 16 -12.00 -17.77 -18.72
C GLY A 16 -11.07 -17.67 -17.53
N ARG A 17 -11.46 -17.04 -16.43
CA ARG A 17 -10.63 -16.92 -15.21
C ARG A 17 -10.85 -18.11 -14.29
N LEU A 18 -9.81 -18.58 -13.61
CA LEU A 18 -9.92 -19.59 -12.56
C LEU A 18 -10.88 -19.14 -11.45
N VAL A 19 -11.85 -19.99 -11.14
CA VAL A 19 -12.82 -19.82 -10.05
C VAL A 19 -12.12 -19.98 -8.69
N HIS A 20 -11.13 -20.86 -8.62
CA HIS A 20 -10.35 -21.17 -7.44
C HIS A 20 -8.84 -20.98 -7.67
N PRO A 21 -8.38 -19.74 -7.94
CA PRO A 21 -7.01 -19.48 -8.38
C PRO A 21 -5.94 -19.83 -7.33
N PHE A 22 -6.34 -20.00 -6.07
CA PHE A 22 -5.43 -20.29 -4.95
C PHE A 22 -5.47 -21.76 -4.49
N LEU A 23 -6.26 -22.63 -5.14
CA LEU A 23 -6.22 -24.09 -4.93
C LEU A 23 -5.14 -24.79 -5.76
N GLN A 24 -4.42 -24.05 -6.61
CA GLN A 24 -3.33 -24.59 -7.41
C GLN A 24 -2.15 -25.05 -6.53
N PRO A 25 -1.31 -25.98 -7.01
CA PRO A 25 -0.02 -26.27 -6.37
C PRO A 25 0.83 -25.01 -6.22
N ALA A 26 1.76 -25.03 -5.25
CA ALA A 26 2.68 -23.92 -5.00
C ALA A 26 3.34 -23.40 -6.29
N LEU A 27 3.42 -22.07 -6.41
CA LEU A 27 3.95 -21.43 -7.61
C LEU A 27 5.42 -21.77 -7.80
N LYS A 28 5.76 -22.31 -8.97
CA LYS A 28 7.14 -22.65 -9.34
C LYS A 28 7.97 -21.41 -9.68
N TYR A 29 7.34 -20.37 -10.22
CA TYR A 29 8.02 -19.15 -10.65
C TYR A 29 7.40 -17.95 -9.95
N PRO A 30 8.22 -16.98 -9.51
CA PRO A 30 7.71 -15.75 -8.94
C PRO A 30 6.92 -14.96 -10.01
N ARG A 31 5.85 -14.31 -9.56
CA ARG A 31 4.98 -13.43 -10.36
C ARG A 31 5.28 -11.95 -10.11
N HIS A 32 5.71 -11.64 -8.89
CA HIS A 32 5.89 -10.27 -8.43
C HIS A 32 7.30 -10.06 -7.86
N ARG A 33 7.72 -8.80 -7.87
CA ARG A 33 9.01 -8.33 -7.37
C ARG A 33 8.77 -7.06 -6.55
N VAL A 34 9.55 -6.87 -5.50
CA VAL A 34 9.56 -5.63 -4.71
C VAL A 34 10.76 -4.78 -5.12
N ASP A 35 10.52 -3.75 -5.92
CA ASP A 35 11.56 -2.84 -6.37
C ASP A 35 11.83 -1.76 -5.30
N ASP A 36 12.61 -2.13 -4.28
CA ASP A 36 13.05 -1.22 -3.21
C ASP A 36 14.51 -0.78 -3.43
N PRO A 37 14.77 0.54 -3.60
CA PRO A 37 16.14 1.05 -3.73
C PRO A 37 17.05 0.68 -2.55
N ARG A 38 16.50 0.54 -1.33
CA ARG A 38 17.28 0.20 -0.13
C ARG A 38 17.87 -1.20 -0.23
N THR A 39 17.09 -2.17 -0.70
CA THR A 39 17.54 -3.57 -0.86
C THR A 39 18.44 -3.78 -2.08
N SER A 40 18.52 -2.80 -2.99
CA SER A 40 19.39 -2.85 -4.17
C SER A 40 20.86 -2.55 -3.89
N SER A 41 21.17 -1.97 -2.72
CA SER A 41 22.54 -1.70 -2.29
C SER A 41 23.25 -3.00 -1.91
N GLY A 42 24.38 -3.30 -2.55
CA GLY A 42 25.21 -4.47 -2.16
C GLY A 42 25.81 -4.40 -0.75
N LYS A 43 25.52 -3.34 0.03
CA LYS A 43 26.02 -3.12 1.40
C LYS A 43 25.02 -3.52 2.49
N VAL A 44 23.74 -3.62 2.17
CA VAL A 44 22.70 -4.03 3.15
C VAL A 44 22.95 -5.46 3.61
N PHE A 45 22.51 -5.80 4.82
CA PHE A 45 22.66 -7.06 5.56
C PHE A 45 24.04 -7.74 5.47
N THR A 46 25.10 -6.95 5.36
CA THR A 46 26.49 -7.44 5.47
C THR A 46 26.88 -7.52 6.94
N ASP A 47 27.87 -8.34 7.28
CA ASP A 47 28.37 -8.50 8.66
C ASP A 47 28.84 -7.16 9.28
N ASN A 48 29.28 -6.21 8.45
CA ASN A 48 29.66 -4.86 8.89
C ASN A 48 28.46 -3.93 9.15
N CYS A 49 27.28 -4.30 8.66
CA CYS A 49 26.03 -3.54 8.79
C CYS A 49 25.09 -4.14 9.85
N MET A 50 25.12 -5.47 10.00
CA MET A 50 24.29 -6.19 10.96
C MET A 50 24.98 -6.25 12.33
N THR A 51 24.18 -6.26 13.40
CA THR A 51 24.67 -6.58 14.74
C THR A 51 25.03 -8.06 14.82
N SER A 52 25.91 -8.44 15.76
CA SER A 52 26.43 -9.81 15.88
C SER A 52 25.37 -10.89 16.17
N ASP A 53 24.20 -10.47 16.64
CA ASP A 53 23.03 -11.29 16.97
C ASP A 53 21.94 -11.28 15.88
N ALA A 54 22.10 -10.46 14.84
CA ALA A 54 21.16 -10.38 13.72
C ALA A 54 21.51 -11.40 12.62
N PHE A 55 20.48 -12.03 12.08
CA PHE A 55 20.58 -13.01 11.00
C PHE A 55 19.70 -12.60 9.84
N PHE A 56 20.18 -12.86 8.62
CA PHE A 56 19.41 -12.62 7.41
C PHE A 56 19.41 -13.85 6.53
N TYR A 57 18.23 -14.27 6.10
CA TYR A 57 17.99 -15.38 5.21
C TYR A 57 17.43 -14.85 3.89
N GLY A 58 18.30 -14.76 2.87
CA GLY A 58 17.89 -14.33 1.53
C GLY A 58 17.12 -15.41 0.78
N ALA A 59 16.34 -15.01 -0.23
CA ALA A 59 15.61 -15.97 -1.05
C ALA A 59 16.59 -16.88 -1.80
N ASN A 60 16.28 -18.18 -1.93
CA ASN A 60 17.16 -19.18 -2.56
C ASN A 60 18.56 -19.27 -1.91
N GLN A 61 18.71 -18.91 -0.64
CA GLN A 61 19.89 -19.25 0.14
C GLN A 61 20.09 -20.78 0.14
N ASP A 62 21.34 -21.22 0.08
CA ASP A 62 21.68 -22.64 0.14
C ASP A 62 21.49 -23.18 1.56
N ALA A 63 21.16 -24.46 1.69
CA ALA A 63 20.94 -25.10 2.98
C ALA A 63 22.16 -25.05 3.91
N ASP A 64 23.37 -24.95 3.33
CA ASP A 64 24.63 -24.81 4.06
C ASP A 64 24.92 -23.36 4.50
N GLY A 65 24.11 -22.38 4.06
CA GLY A 65 24.26 -20.96 4.37
C GLY A 65 25.54 -20.31 3.84
N LYS A 66 26.21 -20.90 2.85
CA LYS A 66 27.47 -20.37 2.28
C LYS A 66 27.21 -19.14 1.40
N ASN A 67 26.04 -19.06 0.82
CA ASN A 67 25.51 -17.92 0.09
C ASN A 67 24.51 -17.19 1.01
N ARG A 68 24.42 -15.87 0.90
CA ARG A 68 23.43 -15.08 1.65
C ARG A 68 22.01 -15.13 1.05
N GLY A 69 21.88 -15.59 -0.18
CA GLY A 69 20.65 -15.59 -0.95
C GLY A 69 20.41 -14.27 -1.69
N GLU A 70 19.33 -14.24 -2.46
CA GLU A 70 18.87 -13.06 -3.17
C GLU A 70 18.19 -12.08 -2.22
N VAL A 71 18.46 -10.79 -2.40
CA VAL A 71 17.89 -9.69 -1.59
C VAL A 71 17.14 -8.70 -2.48
N GLN A 72 17.77 -8.31 -3.58
CA GLN A 72 17.17 -7.34 -4.49
C GLN A 72 15.94 -7.95 -5.18
N GLY A 73 14.78 -7.32 -5.00
CA GLY A 73 13.53 -7.77 -5.60
C GLY A 73 12.70 -8.73 -4.74
N THR A 74 13.18 -9.09 -3.56
CA THR A 74 12.47 -9.98 -2.63
C THR A 74 11.63 -9.18 -1.63
N LEU A 75 10.56 -9.80 -1.14
CA LEU A 75 9.80 -9.30 -0.01
C LEU A 75 10.52 -9.67 1.29
N VAL A 76 11.27 -8.73 1.83
CA VAL A 76 11.90 -8.85 3.16
C VAL A 76 10.86 -8.71 4.29
N LEU A 77 10.65 -9.80 5.04
CA LEU A 77 9.83 -9.86 6.25
C LEU A 77 10.72 -9.83 7.50
N ASP A 78 10.25 -9.15 8.55
CA ASP A 78 10.91 -9.16 9.84
C ASP A 78 10.52 -10.43 10.63
N LEU A 79 11.45 -10.96 11.43
CA LEU A 79 11.26 -12.12 12.28
C LEU A 79 11.80 -11.83 13.68
N CYS A 80 10.90 -11.72 14.65
CA CYS A 80 11.27 -11.50 16.05
C CYS A 80 11.45 -12.83 16.81
N ALA A 81 11.99 -12.74 18.03
CA ALA A 81 12.40 -13.92 18.79
C ALA A 81 11.26 -14.67 19.50
N TRP A 82 10.06 -14.09 19.60
CA TRP A 82 8.93 -14.71 20.30
C TRP A 82 8.03 -15.52 19.35
N ASP A 83 7.44 -16.60 19.89
CA ASP A 83 6.82 -17.66 19.09
C ASP A 83 5.65 -17.21 18.22
N THR A 84 4.78 -16.34 18.74
CA THR A 84 3.58 -15.89 18.02
C THR A 84 3.94 -15.07 16.79
N HIS A 85 4.95 -14.22 16.91
CA HIS A 85 5.47 -13.42 15.80
C HIS A 85 6.12 -14.31 14.75
N ALA A 86 6.94 -15.27 15.17
CA ALA A 86 7.54 -16.23 14.27
C ALA A 86 6.48 -17.03 13.50
N LEU A 87 5.47 -17.53 14.18
CA LEU A 87 4.37 -18.29 13.55
C LEU A 87 3.55 -17.44 12.58
N ALA A 88 3.16 -16.23 12.98
CA ALA A 88 2.42 -15.31 12.12
C ALA A 88 3.23 -14.90 10.88
N THR A 89 4.54 -14.65 11.06
CA THR A 89 5.47 -14.32 9.97
C THR A 89 5.61 -15.49 9.00
N MET A 90 5.73 -16.72 9.51
CA MET A 90 5.82 -17.91 8.65
C MET A 90 4.53 -18.18 7.87
N VAL A 91 3.36 -17.97 8.48
CA VAL A 91 2.06 -18.05 7.76
C VAL A 91 2.05 -17.05 6.60
N LEU A 92 2.44 -15.80 6.86
CA LEU A 92 2.53 -14.79 5.81
C LEU A 92 3.57 -15.16 4.74
N ALA A 93 4.75 -15.61 5.14
CA ALA A 93 5.83 -15.98 4.21
C ALA A 93 5.36 -17.06 3.23
N ILE A 94 4.74 -18.14 3.74
CA ILE A 94 4.18 -19.21 2.92
C ILE A 94 3.12 -18.66 1.96
N MET A 95 2.22 -17.80 2.44
CA MET A 95 1.18 -17.21 1.59
C MET A 95 1.76 -16.26 0.52
N ALA A 96 2.73 -15.44 0.88
CA ALA A 96 3.39 -14.53 -0.04
C ALA A 96 4.17 -15.29 -1.13
N GLU A 97 4.85 -16.37 -0.75
CA GLU A 97 5.70 -17.14 -1.65
C GLU A 97 4.92 -18.16 -2.49
N GLU A 98 4.20 -19.08 -1.85
CA GLU A 98 3.55 -20.19 -2.54
C GLU A 98 2.24 -19.81 -3.23
N VAL A 99 1.53 -18.80 -2.71
CA VAL A 99 0.19 -18.41 -3.22
C VAL A 99 0.25 -17.12 -4.04
N SER A 100 0.87 -16.07 -3.52
CA SER A 100 0.96 -14.77 -4.19
C SER A 100 2.08 -14.72 -5.24
N GLY A 101 3.16 -15.50 -5.07
CA GLY A 101 4.27 -15.57 -6.02
C GLY A 101 5.29 -14.45 -5.85
N TYR A 102 5.55 -14.02 -4.63
CA TYR A 102 6.72 -13.20 -4.28
C TYR A 102 7.89 -14.11 -3.91
N LYS A 103 9.12 -13.67 -4.12
CA LYS A 103 10.26 -14.28 -3.39
C LYS A 103 10.32 -13.66 -2.01
N VAL A 104 10.44 -14.46 -0.96
CA VAL A 104 10.49 -13.96 0.42
C VAL A 104 11.92 -14.03 0.95
N SER A 105 12.33 -13.03 1.70
CA SER A 105 13.55 -13.04 2.50
C SER A 105 13.20 -12.69 3.93
N ILE A 106 13.97 -13.19 4.88
CA ILE A 106 13.66 -13.07 6.30
C ILE A 106 14.82 -12.38 7.01
N ASN A 107 14.52 -11.27 7.68
CA ASN A 107 15.45 -10.60 8.56
C ASN A 107 15.08 -10.93 10.00
N LYS A 108 15.98 -11.61 10.71
CA LYS A 108 15.90 -11.84 12.14
C LYS A 108 16.83 -10.85 12.83
N GLY A 109 16.36 -9.64 13.14
CA GLY A 109 17.22 -8.65 13.76
C GLY A 109 16.48 -7.50 14.42
N GLY A 110 16.77 -7.30 15.71
CA GLY A 110 16.55 -6.05 16.43
C GLY A 110 15.29 -5.98 17.30
N ALA A 111 15.39 -5.19 18.38
CA ALA A 111 14.34 -4.89 19.33
C ALA A 111 13.08 -4.30 18.65
N GLY A 112 11.93 -4.44 19.32
CA GLY A 112 10.63 -4.00 18.80
C GLY A 112 10.50 -2.48 18.55
N VAL A 113 11.41 -1.67 19.08
CA VAL A 113 11.39 -0.21 18.93
C VAL A 113 11.97 0.29 17.60
N ASP A 114 12.92 -0.43 17.02
CA ASP A 114 13.57 -0.02 15.75
C ASP A 114 12.80 -0.51 14.51
N ILE A 115 11.61 -1.10 14.67
CA ILE A 115 10.85 -1.72 13.59
C ILE A 115 10.55 -0.72 12.46
N THR A 116 10.04 0.46 12.82
CA THR A 116 9.69 1.48 11.82
C THR A 116 10.92 2.20 11.27
N GLU A 117 12.02 2.24 12.03
CA GLU A 117 13.31 2.72 11.54
C GLU A 117 13.85 1.79 10.45
N ARG A 118 13.80 0.47 10.65
CA ARG A 118 14.12 -0.54 9.62
C ARG A 118 13.22 -0.44 8.39
N MET A 119 12.01 0.10 8.54
CA MET A 119 11.09 0.39 7.43
C MET A 119 11.36 1.74 6.76
N SER A 120 12.30 2.55 7.24
CA SER A 120 12.69 3.84 6.66
C SER A 120 13.96 3.74 5.80
N SER A 121 14.32 4.82 5.12
CA SER A 121 15.59 4.97 4.38
C SER A 121 16.76 5.46 5.24
N VAL A 122 16.55 5.66 6.54
CA VAL A 122 17.55 6.17 7.50
C VAL A 122 17.80 5.17 8.64
N GLY A 123 18.76 5.47 9.51
CA GLY A 123 19.06 4.67 10.69
C GLY A 123 19.37 3.20 10.35
N THR A 124 18.77 2.28 11.11
CA THR A 124 18.88 0.83 10.87
C THR A 124 18.34 0.40 9.50
N GLY A 125 17.39 1.13 8.90
CA GLY A 125 16.85 0.85 7.56
C GLY A 125 17.87 0.98 6.42
N MET A 126 19.02 1.63 6.65
CA MET A 126 20.15 1.63 5.70
C MET A 126 20.94 0.31 5.71
N CYS A 127 20.84 -0.47 6.78
CA CYS A 127 21.57 -1.72 6.96
C CYS A 127 20.68 -2.94 6.85
N THR A 128 19.52 -2.92 7.51
CA THR A 128 18.59 -4.05 7.60
C THR A 128 17.18 -3.64 7.16
N PRO A 129 17.00 -3.15 5.92
CA PRO A 129 15.69 -2.67 5.45
C PRO A 129 14.64 -3.80 5.44
N ILE A 130 13.50 -3.58 6.08
CA ILE A 130 12.37 -4.52 6.07
C ILE A 130 11.15 -3.89 5.37
N HIS A 131 10.25 -4.73 4.88
CA HIS A 131 8.99 -4.27 4.27
C HIS A 131 7.78 -4.42 5.20
N LEU A 132 7.77 -5.40 6.10
CA LEU A 132 6.65 -5.66 6.99
C LEU A 132 7.10 -6.31 8.30
N ASN A 133 6.47 -5.89 9.38
CA ASN A 133 6.43 -6.61 10.66
C ASN A 133 4.96 -6.90 11.01
N VAL A 134 4.66 -8.17 11.31
CA VAL A 134 3.28 -8.68 11.46
C VAL A 134 2.70 -8.53 12.86
N GLU A 135 3.53 -8.36 13.88
CA GLU A 135 3.09 -8.31 15.27
C GLU A 135 3.90 -7.29 16.06
N VAL A 136 3.31 -6.12 16.29
CA VAL A 136 3.91 -5.02 17.05
C VAL A 136 3.04 -4.66 18.24
N TRP A 137 3.66 -4.71 19.42
CA TRP A 137 3.10 -4.26 20.68
C TRP A 137 3.23 -2.74 20.76
N THR A 138 2.11 -2.03 20.59
CA THR A 138 2.07 -0.58 20.38
C THR A 138 1.77 0.24 21.64
N SER A 139 1.79 -0.35 22.84
CA SER A 139 1.41 0.35 24.07
C SER A 139 2.32 1.55 24.37
N SER A 140 3.47 1.32 24.98
CA SER A 140 4.41 2.38 25.38
C SER A 140 5.32 2.84 24.23
N THR A 141 5.40 2.07 23.13
CA THR A 141 6.38 2.28 22.05
C THR A 141 5.85 3.13 20.89
N LEU A 142 4.55 3.46 20.85
CA LEU A 142 3.94 4.12 19.69
C LEU A 142 4.53 5.50 19.39
N SER A 143 4.98 6.25 20.40
CA SER A 143 5.67 7.53 20.20
C SER A 143 6.97 7.36 19.41
N ASP A 144 7.73 6.32 19.74
CA ASP A 144 9.02 6.03 19.12
C ASP A 144 8.83 5.52 17.69
N LEU A 145 7.81 4.67 17.49
CA LEU A 145 7.45 4.18 16.17
C LEU A 145 6.99 5.31 15.23
N ARG A 146 6.32 6.34 15.76
CA ARG A 146 5.79 7.46 14.95
C ARG A 146 6.86 8.33 14.30
N VAL A 147 8.10 8.28 14.77
CA VAL A 147 9.21 9.08 14.23
C VAL A 147 9.42 8.78 12.73
N TYR A 148 9.17 7.55 12.29
CA TYR A 148 9.43 7.08 10.93
C TYR A 148 8.16 6.85 10.08
N PHE A 149 7.02 7.45 10.46
CA PHE A 149 5.75 7.30 9.73
C PHE A 149 5.68 8.05 8.39
N ASN A 150 6.70 8.83 8.04
CA ASN A 150 6.85 9.37 6.69
C ASN A 150 7.09 8.26 5.65
N GLU A 151 7.75 7.18 6.06
CA GLU A 151 8.21 6.07 5.20
C GLU A 151 7.68 4.71 5.66
N SER A 152 6.91 4.68 6.75
CA SER A 152 6.19 3.52 7.24
C SER A 152 4.74 3.86 7.58
N TYR A 153 3.86 2.86 7.60
CA TYR A 153 2.47 3.05 7.97
C TYR A 153 1.93 1.86 8.75
N GLN A 154 0.97 2.12 9.62
CA GLN A 154 0.20 1.09 10.31
C GLN A 154 -0.79 0.47 9.32
N VAL A 155 -0.67 -0.83 9.09
CA VAL A 155 -1.50 -1.58 8.14
C VAL A 155 -2.86 -1.93 8.76
N GLY A 156 -2.88 -2.21 10.06
CA GLY A 156 -4.06 -2.65 10.81
C GLY A 156 -3.70 -3.68 11.89
N GLY A 157 -4.70 -4.23 12.56
CA GLY A 157 -4.48 -5.24 13.61
C GLY A 157 -4.13 -6.62 13.05
N VAL A 158 -3.34 -7.41 13.79
CA VAL A 158 -3.02 -8.81 13.44
C VAL A 158 -4.22 -9.75 13.64
N GLY A 159 -5.17 -9.37 14.50
CA GLY A 159 -6.45 -10.08 14.70
C GLY A 159 -6.66 -10.60 16.13
N TYR A 160 -5.60 -11.07 16.80
CA TYR A 160 -5.62 -11.47 18.21
C TYR A 160 -5.13 -10.33 19.11
N PHE A 161 -5.39 -10.48 20.41
CA PHE A 161 -5.06 -9.47 21.41
C PHE A 161 -3.92 -9.92 22.30
N GLY A 162 -3.01 -8.99 22.58
CA GLY A 162 -2.00 -9.14 23.60
C GLY A 162 -2.56 -8.75 24.97
N LEU A 163 -2.22 -9.51 26.00
CA LEU A 163 -2.60 -9.22 27.37
C LEU A 163 -1.46 -9.58 28.31
N SER A 164 -0.88 -8.58 28.96
CA SER A 164 0.03 -8.79 30.08
C SER A 164 -0.75 -8.90 31.39
N GLY A 165 -0.19 -9.62 32.37
CA GLY A 165 -0.85 -9.78 33.65
C GLY A 165 0.01 -10.46 34.69
N VAL A 166 -0.59 -10.60 35.88
CA VAL A 166 -0.03 -11.38 36.96
C VAL A 166 -0.86 -12.62 37.15
N TYR A 167 -0.19 -13.76 37.37
CA TYR A 167 -0.79 -15.08 37.41
C TYR A 167 -0.41 -15.80 38.70
N THR A 168 -1.27 -16.75 39.07
CA THR A 168 -1.09 -17.65 40.20
C THR A 168 -1.46 -19.07 39.81
N THR A 169 -1.02 -20.07 40.56
CA THR A 169 -1.45 -21.47 40.34
C THR A 169 -2.93 -21.67 40.65
N HIS A 170 -3.61 -22.42 39.81
CA HIS A 170 -5.03 -22.75 39.98
C HIS A 170 -5.29 -23.48 41.30
N GLN A 171 -4.38 -24.37 41.68
CA GLN A 171 -4.48 -25.09 42.94
C GLN A 171 -4.42 -24.14 44.16
N PHE A 172 -3.61 -23.08 44.11
CA PHE A 172 -3.55 -22.09 45.19
C PHE A 172 -4.88 -21.33 45.33
N VAL A 173 -5.57 -21.04 44.22
CA VAL A 173 -6.93 -20.47 44.25
C VAL A 173 -7.91 -21.42 44.93
N GLN A 174 -7.90 -22.70 44.54
CA GLN A 174 -8.76 -23.72 45.14
C GLN A 174 -8.49 -23.93 46.65
N ASP A 175 -7.23 -23.81 47.06
CA ASP A 175 -6.84 -23.97 48.47
C ASP A 175 -7.21 -22.74 49.30
N GLY A 176 -7.06 -21.53 48.75
CA GLY A 176 -7.53 -20.30 49.36
C GLY A 176 -9.04 -20.28 49.62
N MET A 177 -9.84 -20.82 48.69
CA MET A 177 -11.29 -20.97 48.88
C MET A 177 -11.65 -21.92 50.04
N LYS A 178 -10.80 -22.90 50.34
CA LYS A 178 -11.01 -23.88 51.43
C LYS A 178 -10.40 -23.43 52.76
N ALA A 179 -9.54 -22.42 52.75
CA ALA A 179 -8.88 -21.91 53.93
C ALA A 179 -9.91 -21.30 54.92
N THR A 180 -9.52 -21.20 56.20
CA THR A 180 -10.35 -20.59 57.25
C THR A 180 -9.53 -19.56 58.01
N PRO A 181 -9.80 -18.24 57.85
CA PRO A 181 -10.76 -17.65 56.92
C PRO A 181 -10.35 -17.85 55.44
N PRO A 182 -11.33 -17.84 54.50
CA PRO A 182 -11.02 -18.00 53.08
C PRO A 182 -10.27 -16.78 52.54
N TYR A 183 -9.39 -17.02 51.57
CA TYR A 183 -8.71 -15.97 50.81
C TYR A 183 -8.71 -16.28 49.31
N PHE A 184 -8.57 -15.25 48.48
CA PHE A 184 -8.76 -15.34 47.03
C PHE A 184 -7.50 -14.84 46.30
N PRO A 185 -6.55 -15.74 45.98
CA PRO A 185 -5.33 -15.40 45.21
C PRO A 185 -5.61 -14.89 43.80
N ASP A 186 -6.79 -15.11 43.25
CA ASP A 186 -7.24 -14.54 41.98
C ASP A 186 -7.74 -13.09 42.11
N PHE A 187 -7.73 -12.50 43.32
CA PHE A 187 -8.24 -11.14 43.55
C PHE A 187 -7.28 -10.26 44.36
N TRP A 188 -6.88 -9.14 43.74
CA TRP A 188 -5.80 -8.27 44.24
C TRP A 188 -5.96 -7.79 45.68
N LYS A 189 -7.20 -7.54 46.15
CA LYS A 189 -7.42 -6.97 47.50
C LYS A 189 -6.89 -7.89 48.60
N HIS A 190 -6.87 -9.20 48.38
CA HIS A 190 -6.41 -10.15 49.39
C HIS A 190 -4.88 -10.16 49.52
N TYR A 191 -4.14 -9.71 48.51
CA TYR A 191 -2.69 -9.47 48.61
C TYR A 191 -2.34 -8.31 49.55
N LYS A 192 -3.31 -7.44 49.86
CA LYS A 192 -3.18 -6.35 50.84
C LYS A 192 -3.67 -6.74 52.23
N THR A 193 -4.73 -7.54 52.32
CA THR A 193 -5.48 -7.73 53.57
C THR A 193 -5.31 -9.11 54.22
N SER A 194 -4.82 -10.12 53.50
CA SER A 194 -4.71 -11.49 54.01
C SER A 194 -3.25 -11.86 54.33
N GLU A 195 -2.94 -11.92 55.62
CA GLU A 195 -1.62 -12.37 56.11
C GLU A 195 -1.31 -13.80 55.65
N ALA A 196 -2.31 -14.70 55.68
CA ALA A 196 -2.13 -16.10 55.25
C ALA A 196 -1.74 -16.22 53.77
N LEU A 197 -2.28 -15.35 52.91
CA LEU A 197 -1.91 -15.29 51.50
C LEU A 197 -0.49 -14.75 51.33
N ILE A 198 -0.16 -13.65 52.01
CA ILE A 198 1.18 -13.02 51.97
C ILE A 198 2.25 -14.01 52.45
N ASP A 199 1.99 -14.74 53.55
CA ASP A 199 2.89 -15.74 54.12
C ASP A 199 3.09 -16.95 53.19
N ALA A 200 2.04 -17.36 52.46
CA ALA A 200 2.14 -18.43 51.47
C ALA A 200 3.08 -18.06 50.30
N LEU A 201 3.23 -16.77 50.00
CA LEU A 201 4.08 -16.24 48.94
C LEU A 201 5.35 -15.56 49.47
N ASN A 202 5.82 -15.95 50.64
CA ASN A 202 6.87 -15.20 51.35
C ASN A 202 8.21 -15.13 50.57
N VAL A 203 8.80 -13.93 50.54
CA VAL A 203 10.06 -13.67 49.81
C VAL A 203 11.26 -14.42 50.37
N VAL A 204 11.26 -14.73 51.68
CA VAL A 204 12.39 -15.41 52.35
C VAL A 204 12.56 -16.83 51.83
N SER A 205 11.46 -17.58 51.69
CA SER A 205 11.47 -18.94 51.15
C SER A 205 11.88 -18.94 49.68
N PHE A 206 11.39 -17.97 48.90
CA PHE A 206 11.81 -17.79 47.52
C PHE A 206 13.32 -17.54 47.40
N LYS A 207 13.85 -16.55 48.12
CA LYS A 207 15.29 -16.21 48.07
C LYS A 207 16.20 -17.29 48.68
N SER A 208 15.66 -18.17 49.53
CA SER A 208 16.41 -19.31 50.07
C SER A 208 16.62 -20.44 49.04
N THR A 209 15.81 -20.44 47.96
CA THR A 209 15.86 -21.47 46.93
C THR A 209 16.88 -21.11 45.84
N SER A 210 18.07 -21.70 45.94
CA SER A 210 19.17 -21.49 44.98
C SER A 210 18.89 -21.90 43.53
N LYS A 211 17.73 -22.52 43.26
CA LYS A 211 17.37 -22.98 41.92
C LYS A 211 17.03 -21.84 40.95
N TYR A 212 16.38 -20.80 41.46
CA TYR A 212 15.90 -19.68 40.64
C TYR A 212 16.49 -18.33 41.05
N TYR A 213 16.94 -18.22 42.31
CA TYR A 213 17.46 -16.97 42.85
C TYR A 213 18.78 -17.20 43.62
N PRO A 214 19.81 -16.35 43.41
CA PRO A 214 19.87 -15.28 42.43
C PRO A 214 19.87 -15.82 40.99
N PRO A 215 19.40 -15.04 39.99
CA PRO A 215 19.44 -15.45 38.60
C PRO A 215 20.88 -15.61 38.11
N VAL A 216 21.07 -16.44 37.06
CA VAL A 216 22.38 -16.66 36.43
C VAL A 216 22.91 -15.37 35.81
N GLU A 217 22.04 -14.58 35.20
CA GLU A 217 22.34 -13.28 34.63
C GLU A 217 21.73 -12.18 35.49
N THR A 218 22.52 -11.15 35.79
CA THR A 218 22.03 -9.97 36.50
C THR A 218 21.26 -9.09 35.53
N THR A 219 19.93 -9.24 35.51
CA THR A 219 19.03 -8.44 34.66
C THR A 219 18.67 -7.11 35.29
N CYS A 220 18.91 -6.96 36.59
CA CYS A 220 18.41 -5.88 37.42
C CYS A 220 19.52 -5.47 38.41
N ALA A 221 20.42 -4.60 37.93
CA ALA A 221 21.63 -4.23 38.66
C ALA A 221 21.35 -3.23 39.78
N ASP A 222 22.10 -3.35 40.88
CA ASP A 222 21.95 -2.50 42.05
C ASP A 222 22.04 -1.00 41.70
N GLY A 223 21.02 -0.24 42.12
CA GLY A 223 20.93 1.20 41.91
C GLY A 223 20.37 1.63 40.55
N ILE A 224 20.11 0.70 39.63
CA ILE A 224 19.34 0.95 38.40
C ILE A 224 17.85 0.72 38.72
N MET A 225 16.93 1.59 38.30
CA MET A 225 15.47 1.45 38.54
C MET A 225 15.10 1.14 40.00
N GLY A 226 15.85 1.70 40.96
CA GLY A 226 15.64 1.46 42.39
C GLY A 226 15.84 0.01 42.83
N SER A 227 16.52 -0.80 42.02
CA SER A 227 16.73 -2.22 42.29
C SER A 227 17.86 -2.49 43.29
N LYS A 228 17.75 -3.62 43.98
CA LYS A 228 18.74 -4.17 44.90
C LYS A 228 18.65 -5.70 44.94
N ASP A 229 19.79 -6.36 44.75
CA ASP A 229 19.91 -7.81 44.69
C ASP A 229 18.96 -8.43 43.63
N ASN A 230 18.89 -7.87 42.42
CA ASN A 230 17.93 -8.27 41.37
C ASN A 230 16.44 -8.17 41.77
N CYS A 231 16.10 -7.43 42.82
CA CYS A 231 14.73 -7.18 43.18
C CYS A 231 14.44 -5.70 43.42
N GLU A 232 13.19 -5.32 43.22
CA GLU A 232 12.61 -4.06 43.65
C GLU A 232 11.60 -4.33 44.78
N ARG A 233 11.09 -3.28 45.40
CA ARG A 233 10.21 -3.40 46.57
C ARG A 233 9.29 -2.21 46.72
N THR A 234 8.05 -2.46 47.13
CA THR A 234 7.06 -1.41 47.42
C THR A 234 7.34 -0.67 48.74
N GLU A 235 6.80 0.54 48.88
CA GLU A 235 6.83 1.28 50.15
C GLU A 235 6.08 0.52 51.25
N ALA A 236 4.93 -0.05 50.89
CA ALA A 236 4.13 -0.87 51.79
C ALA A 236 4.96 -2.02 52.38
N CYS A 237 5.81 -2.67 51.58
CA CYS A 237 6.70 -3.72 52.06
C CYS A 237 7.78 -3.19 53.01
N THR A 238 8.38 -2.03 52.73
CA THR A 238 9.32 -1.36 53.66
C THR A 238 8.68 -1.16 55.04
N GLN A 239 7.44 -0.70 55.08
CA GLN A 239 6.70 -0.51 56.33
C GLN A 239 6.34 -1.87 56.96
N TYR A 240 6.01 -2.88 56.17
CA TYR A 240 5.65 -4.22 56.63
C TYR A 240 6.83 -4.92 57.33
N GLU A 241 8.02 -4.86 56.75
CA GLU A 241 9.25 -5.40 57.35
C GLU A 241 9.67 -4.64 58.61
N SER A 242 9.44 -3.32 58.65
CA SER A 242 9.71 -2.52 59.86
C SER A 242 8.85 -2.96 61.07
N ASN A 243 7.71 -3.60 60.79
CA ASN A 243 6.82 -4.21 61.78
C ASN A 243 7.13 -5.69 62.06
N GLY A 244 8.25 -6.21 61.56
CA GLY A 244 8.68 -7.60 61.76
C GLY A 244 7.92 -8.64 60.94
N LYS A 245 7.21 -8.21 59.90
CA LYS A 245 6.48 -9.10 58.98
C LYS A 245 7.27 -9.38 57.71
N THR A 246 6.89 -10.42 56.97
CA THR A 246 7.54 -10.80 55.70
C THR A 246 6.67 -10.40 54.52
N CYS A 247 7.26 -9.86 53.48
CA CYS A 247 6.55 -9.49 52.25
C CYS A 247 6.38 -10.67 51.29
N LEU A 248 5.42 -10.54 50.39
CA LEU A 248 5.25 -11.49 49.29
C LEU A 248 6.25 -11.23 48.16
N VAL A 249 6.50 -12.23 47.32
CA VAL A 249 7.28 -12.10 46.09
C VAL A 249 6.39 -12.17 44.85
N LEU A 250 6.62 -11.26 43.91
CA LEU A 250 6.17 -11.35 42.54
C LEU A 250 7.40 -11.60 41.66
N ALA A 251 7.47 -12.78 41.03
CA ALA A 251 8.53 -13.10 40.10
C ALA A 251 8.30 -12.39 38.75
N LEU A 252 9.29 -11.62 38.30
CA LEU A 252 9.28 -10.91 37.03
C LEU A 252 10.33 -11.50 36.08
N MET A 253 10.13 -11.33 34.78
CA MET A 253 11.05 -11.83 33.76
C MET A 253 12.28 -10.92 33.64
N VAL A 254 12.13 -9.77 32.99
CA VAL A 254 13.16 -8.76 32.79
C VAL A 254 12.55 -7.38 33.02
N PRO A 255 13.35 -6.37 33.43
CA PRO A 255 12.80 -5.05 33.77
C PRO A 255 12.30 -4.25 32.57
N ASP A 256 12.78 -4.55 31.36
CA ASP A 256 12.37 -3.84 30.14
C ASP A 256 10.95 -4.21 29.67
N TYR A 257 10.38 -5.31 30.17
CA TYR A 257 9.04 -5.77 29.79
C TYR A 257 7.98 -5.06 30.65
N ASP A 258 7.05 -4.37 29.98
CA ASP A 258 6.02 -3.53 30.63
C ASP A 258 6.60 -2.66 31.75
N GLN A 259 7.76 -2.03 31.45
CA GLN A 259 8.65 -1.38 32.40
C GLN A 259 7.88 -0.52 33.41
N GLY A 260 8.11 -0.82 34.70
CA GLY A 260 7.54 -0.11 35.84
C GLY A 260 6.02 -0.19 36.01
N TYR A 261 5.28 -0.83 35.09
CA TYR A 261 3.81 -0.82 35.11
C TYR A 261 3.27 -1.61 36.31
N PHE A 262 3.60 -2.90 36.41
CA PHE A 262 3.09 -3.75 37.48
C PHE A 262 3.66 -3.34 38.84
N GLN A 263 4.92 -2.91 38.88
CA GLN A 263 5.52 -2.43 40.12
C GLN A 263 4.79 -1.19 40.66
N ALA A 264 4.47 -0.23 39.79
CA ALA A 264 3.69 0.94 40.16
C ALA A 264 2.26 0.58 40.60
N VAL A 265 1.59 -0.34 39.89
CA VAL A 265 0.23 -0.78 40.29
C VAL A 265 0.23 -1.35 41.70
N PHE A 266 1.16 -2.25 42.01
CA PHE A 266 1.21 -2.89 43.33
C PHE A 266 1.62 -1.92 44.43
N ASP A 267 2.54 -1.00 44.14
CA ASP A 267 2.94 0.04 45.08
C ASP A 267 1.78 1.01 45.37
N ASN A 268 1.04 1.46 44.34
CA ASN A 268 -0.12 2.35 44.48
C ASN A 268 -1.32 1.69 45.15
N LEU A 269 -1.45 0.36 45.08
CA LEU A 269 -2.46 -0.41 45.81
C LEU A 269 -2.06 -0.72 47.27
N ASP A 270 -0.85 -0.33 47.67
CA ASP A 270 -0.20 -0.62 48.95
C ASP A 270 -0.10 -2.13 49.24
N VAL A 271 0.26 -2.91 48.22
CA VAL A 271 0.54 -4.35 48.38
C VAL A 271 2.00 -4.52 48.85
N PRO A 272 2.27 -5.25 49.96
CA PRO A 272 3.62 -5.44 50.47
C PRO A 272 4.37 -6.50 49.65
N ALA A 273 4.95 -6.10 48.51
CA ALA A 273 5.58 -6.98 47.54
C ALA A 273 7.05 -6.66 47.28
N TYR A 274 7.82 -7.72 47.02
CA TYR A 274 9.08 -7.67 46.27
C TYR A 274 8.83 -8.04 44.81
N PHE A 275 9.51 -7.36 43.90
CA PHE A 275 9.51 -7.70 42.48
C PHE A 275 10.89 -8.26 42.14
N CYS A 276 11.02 -9.56 41.96
CA CYS A 276 12.33 -10.19 41.74
C CYS A 276 12.46 -10.68 40.30
N PHE A 277 13.48 -10.20 39.59
CA PHE A 277 13.72 -10.52 38.19
C PHE A 277 14.55 -11.80 38.08
N ILE A 278 13.99 -12.81 37.40
CA ILE A 278 14.63 -14.13 37.24
C ILE A 278 14.73 -14.59 35.78
N ALA A 279 14.67 -13.65 34.82
CA ALA A 279 14.67 -13.88 33.37
C ALA A 279 13.42 -14.64 32.86
N TYR A 280 13.23 -14.63 31.54
CA TYR A 280 12.08 -15.28 30.88
C TYR A 280 12.02 -16.79 31.20
N ASP A 281 13.12 -17.51 30.95
CA ASP A 281 13.19 -18.95 31.19
C ASP A 281 13.05 -19.30 32.69
N GLY A 282 13.58 -18.45 33.58
CA GLY A 282 13.49 -18.68 35.02
C GLY A 282 12.07 -18.52 35.55
N VAL A 283 11.30 -17.53 35.08
CA VAL A 283 9.87 -17.39 35.42
C VAL A 283 9.07 -18.58 34.90
N ASN A 284 9.29 -18.97 33.63
CA ASN A 284 8.58 -20.10 33.02
C ASN A 284 8.84 -21.39 33.79
N GLN A 285 10.09 -21.66 34.16
CA GLN A 285 10.44 -22.84 34.94
C GLN A 285 9.92 -22.77 36.37
N PHE A 286 10.01 -21.61 37.03
CA PHE A 286 9.50 -21.39 38.38
C PHE A 286 8.00 -21.69 38.47
N ALA A 287 7.22 -21.12 37.55
CA ALA A 287 5.78 -21.34 37.51
C ALA A 287 5.42 -22.77 37.10
N ALA A 288 6.07 -23.34 36.09
CA ALA A 288 5.80 -24.70 35.62
C ALA A 288 6.10 -25.76 36.68
N ASP A 289 7.16 -25.60 37.46
CA ASP A 289 7.50 -26.54 38.53
C ASP A 289 6.58 -26.39 39.73
N ALA A 290 6.20 -25.17 40.10
CA ALA A 290 5.18 -24.95 41.11
C ALA A 290 3.82 -25.57 40.75
N ALA A 291 3.43 -25.49 39.47
CA ALA A 291 2.21 -26.15 39.00
C ALA A 291 2.29 -27.69 39.06
N LYS A 292 3.50 -28.30 39.05
CA LYS A 292 3.68 -29.75 39.22
C LYS A 292 3.66 -30.16 40.70
N SER A 293 4.23 -29.33 41.58
CA SER A 293 4.27 -29.58 43.02
C SER A 293 3.03 -29.08 43.77
N SER A 294 2.14 -28.35 43.08
CA SER A 294 1.00 -27.65 43.68
C SER A 294 1.41 -26.55 44.66
N ASP A 295 2.59 -25.95 44.45
CA ASP A 295 3.07 -24.85 45.29
C ASP A 295 2.39 -23.52 44.91
N PRO A 296 2.15 -22.63 45.89
CA PRO A 296 1.67 -21.28 45.63
C PRO A 296 2.77 -20.45 44.97
N VAL A 297 2.44 -19.79 43.86
CA VAL A 297 3.34 -18.86 43.18
C VAL A 297 2.60 -17.64 42.69
N PHE A 298 3.37 -16.58 42.47
CA PHE A 298 2.88 -15.32 41.96
C PHE A 298 3.90 -14.74 41.00
N PHE A 299 3.53 -14.61 39.74
CA PHE A 299 4.46 -14.29 38.66
C PHE A 299 3.81 -13.47 37.56
N TYR A 300 4.62 -12.65 36.88
CA TYR A 300 4.23 -11.92 35.69
C TYR A 300 4.34 -12.80 34.45
N HIS A 301 3.37 -12.67 33.55
CA HIS A 301 3.40 -13.28 32.22
C HIS A 301 2.51 -12.50 31.24
N TYR A 302 2.55 -12.86 29.96
CA TYR A 302 1.69 -12.35 28.92
C TYR A 302 1.05 -13.47 28.08
N GLU A 303 -0.07 -13.15 27.45
CA GLU A 303 -0.79 -13.99 26.49
C GLU A 303 -0.98 -13.23 25.17
N PRO A 304 -1.00 -13.92 24.01
CA PRO A 304 -0.74 -15.35 23.83
C PRO A 304 0.76 -15.69 23.91
N ASP A 305 1.07 -16.82 24.55
CA ASP A 305 2.43 -17.37 24.63
C ASP A 305 2.37 -18.90 24.77
N LEU A 306 3.40 -19.60 24.30
CA LEU A 306 3.52 -21.06 24.35
C LEU A 306 3.36 -21.62 25.78
N PHE A 307 3.81 -20.88 26.79
CA PHE A 307 3.71 -21.25 28.19
C PHE A 307 2.26 -21.53 28.62
N HIS A 308 1.33 -20.64 28.26
CA HIS A 308 -0.09 -20.78 28.60
C HIS A 308 -0.78 -21.90 27.80
N VAL A 309 -0.35 -22.15 26.56
CA VAL A 309 -0.85 -23.25 25.73
C VAL A 309 -0.42 -24.60 26.28
N THR A 310 0.85 -24.75 26.66
CA THR A 310 1.41 -26.00 27.20
C THR A 310 0.98 -26.29 28.65
N ASN A 311 0.59 -25.26 29.40
CA ASN A 311 0.10 -25.37 30.77
C ASN A 311 -1.38 -24.97 30.93
N LYS A 312 -2.18 -25.22 29.89
CA LYS A 312 -3.60 -24.87 29.85
C LYS A 312 -4.34 -25.35 31.11
N GLY A 313 -5.02 -24.41 31.78
CA GLY A 313 -5.84 -24.67 32.97
C GLY A 313 -5.06 -24.88 34.28
N LYS A 314 -3.74 -24.64 34.30
CA LYS A 314 -2.93 -24.73 35.52
C LYS A 314 -2.75 -23.42 36.28
N PHE A 315 -3.03 -22.30 35.63
CA PHE A 315 -2.84 -20.96 36.18
C PHE A 315 -4.09 -20.12 35.99
N ASP A 316 -4.36 -19.26 36.96
CA ASP A 316 -5.42 -18.25 36.90
C ASP A 316 -4.78 -16.86 36.90
N ARG A 317 -5.34 -15.96 36.10
CA ARG A 317 -4.95 -14.55 36.07
C ARG A 317 -5.52 -13.84 37.29
N VAL A 318 -4.69 -13.06 37.98
CA VAL A 318 -5.12 -12.26 39.13
C VAL A 318 -5.85 -11.01 38.63
N ALA A 319 -7.08 -10.84 39.08
CA ALA A 319 -7.88 -9.66 38.79
C ALA A 319 -7.37 -8.47 39.60
N LEU A 320 -6.62 -7.58 38.95
CA LEU A 320 -6.25 -6.25 39.43
C LEU A 320 -7.44 -5.27 39.28
N PRO A 321 -7.37 -4.04 39.82
CA PRO A 321 -8.45 -3.06 39.61
C PRO A 321 -8.76 -2.90 38.13
N ARG A 322 -10.05 -2.93 37.78
CA ARG A 322 -10.51 -2.93 36.39
C ARG A 322 -9.76 -1.88 35.54
N THR A 323 -9.27 -2.32 34.39
CA THR A 323 -8.63 -1.45 33.39
C THR A 323 -9.49 -0.23 33.07
N ASP A 324 -8.85 0.94 33.11
CA ASP A 324 -9.37 2.22 32.66
C ASP A 324 -8.34 2.89 31.77
N LEU A 325 -8.68 3.08 30.49
CA LEU A 325 -7.76 3.60 29.47
C LEU A 325 -7.20 4.98 29.81
N GLU A 326 -7.97 5.84 30.49
CA GLU A 326 -7.48 7.18 30.85
C GLU A 326 -6.43 7.10 31.96
N ARG A 327 -6.51 6.09 32.82
CA ARG A 327 -5.54 5.86 33.90
C ARG A 327 -4.30 5.13 33.38
N VAL A 328 -4.48 4.18 32.46
CA VAL A 328 -3.38 3.50 31.76
C VAL A 328 -2.47 4.52 31.05
N LYS A 329 -3.06 5.54 30.40
CA LYS A 329 -2.29 6.61 29.72
C LYS A 329 -1.41 7.44 30.66
N LEU A 330 -1.65 7.40 31.98
CA LEU A 330 -0.84 8.12 32.96
C LEU A 330 0.44 7.37 33.33
N ALA A 331 0.58 6.10 32.91
CA ALA A 331 1.76 5.32 33.18
C ALA A 331 3.00 5.99 32.59
N THR A 332 4.00 6.29 33.43
CA THR A 332 5.23 6.98 33.00
C THR A 332 6.29 6.00 32.49
N GLY A 333 6.16 4.71 32.83
CA GLY A 333 7.17 3.68 32.57
C GLY A 333 8.29 3.65 33.61
N ASP A 334 8.26 4.55 34.60
CA ASP A 334 9.26 4.62 35.66
C ASP A 334 8.84 3.79 36.87
N TYR A 335 9.84 3.21 37.54
CA TYR A 335 9.73 2.67 38.90
C TYR A 335 11.10 2.71 39.58
N GLY A 336 11.11 2.91 40.91
CA GLY A 336 12.33 2.99 41.71
C GLY A 336 13.11 4.31 41.58
N GLU A 337 12.52 5.32 40.95
CA GLU A 337 13.06 6.67 40.77
C GLU A 337 13.38 7.38 42.10
N ASN A 338 12.67 7.02 43.17
CA ASN A 338 12.87 7.54 44.52
C ASN A 338 13.76 6.63 45.40
N GLY A 339 14.33 5.58 44.81
CA GLY A 339 15.17 4.59 45.49
C GLY A 339 14.42 3.35 45.97
N PHE A 340 15.19 2.37 46.45
CA PHE A 340 14.68 1.05 46.84
C PHE A 340 13.69 1.12 48.01
N GLY A 341 12.46 0.67 47.79
CA GLY A 341 11.42 0.64 48.83
C GLY A 341 10.76 1.98 49.12
N ALA A 342 10.95 2.98 48.26
CA ALA A 342 10.26 4.26 48.31
C ALA A 342 9.06 4.29 47.35
N LYS A 343 8.05 5.12 47.64
CA LYS A 343 6.85 5.24 46.82
C LYS A 343 7.19 5.73 45.40
N THR A 344 6.60 5.13 44.38
CA THR A 344 6.72 5.61 43.00
C THR A 344 5.90 6.90 42.76
N SER A 345 6.34 7.66 41.76
CA SER A 345 5.65 8.79 41.15
C SER A 345 4.81 8.39 39.93
N ASN A 346 4.98 7.17 39.41
CA ASN A 346 4.15 6.60 38.36
C ASN A 346 2.74 6.32 38.91
N PRO A 347 1.69 7.02 38.45
CA PRO A 347 0.39 7.05 39.12
C PRO A 347 -0.54 5.87 38.76
N VAL A 348 -0.09 4.93 37.92
CA VAL A 348 -0.93 3.83 37.43
C VAL A 348 -1.25 2.82 38.55
N ASP A 349 -2.51 2.44 38.66
CA ASP A 349 -3.03 1.55 39.70
C ASP A 349 -4.17 0.64 39.19
N VAL A 350 -4.26 0.48 37.87
CA VAL A 350 -5.25 -0.35 37.18
C VAL A 350 -4.59 -1.47 36.40
N ASP A 351 -5.36 -2.53 36.16
CA ASP A 351 -4.94 -3.69 35.40
C ASP A 351 -4.55 -3.33 33.96
N TYR A 352 -3.60 -4.09 33.41
CA TYR A 352 -3.06 -3.89 32.08
C TYR A 352 -4.16 -4.09 31.02
N PRO A 353 -4.26 -3.20 30.01
CA PRO A 353 -5.30 -3.32 28.99
C PRO A 353 -5.05 -4.50 28.05
N SER A 354 -6.13 -5.06 27.51
CA SER A 354 -6.04 -5.89 26.32
C SER A 354 -5.67 -5.00 25.12
N LEU A 355 -4.58 -5.33 24.45
CA LEU A 355 -3.98 -4.56 23.36
C LEU A 355 -4.23 -5.24 22.02
N ALA A 356 -4.77 -4.50 21.06
CA ALA A 356 -4.79 -4.95 19.68
C ALA A 356 -3.37 -4.83 19.09
N LEU A 357 -2.73 -5.97 18.82
CA LEU A 357 -1.40 -5.98 18.22
C LEU A 357 -1.49 -5.53 16.76
N SER A 358 -0.53 -4.70 16.34
CA SER A 358 -0.58 -4.00 15.06
C SER A 358 0.47 -4.50 14.08
N LYS A 359 0.15 -4.41 12.79
CA LYS A 359 1.06 -4.64 11.67
C LYS A 359 1.58 -3.31 11.16
N PHE A 360 2.87 -3.25 10.84
CA PHE A 360 3.50 -2.09 10.21
C PHE A 360 4.18 -2.49 8.92
N ALA A 361 4.07 -1.63 7.91
CA ALA A 361 4.70 -1.83 6.61
C ALA A 361 5.48 -0.59 6.17
N ALA A 362 6.50 -0.80 5.34
CA ALA A 362 7.18 0.27 4.63
C ALA A 362 6.26 0.85 3.53
N SER A 363 6.30 2.17 3.33
CA SER A 363 5.47 2.86 2.34
C SER A 363 5.73 2.38 0.90
N VAL A 364 6.92 1.84 0.60
CA VAL A 364 7.28 1.28 -0.71
C VAL A 364 6.41 0.10 -1.15
N VAL A 365 5.84 -0.65 -0.19
CA VAL A 365 4.97 -1.80 -0.49
C VAL A 365 3.48 -1.46 -0.46
N LYS A 366 3.12 -0.19 -0.22
CA LYS A 366 1.73 0.25 -0.02
C LYS A 366 0.85 0.04 -1.25
N ASP A 367 1.36 0.40 -2.42
CA ASP A 367 0.64 0.33 -3.69
C ASP A 367 0.91 -0.97 -4.46
N LEU A 368 1.67 -1.90 -3.88
CA LEU A 368 1.93 -3.21 -4.46
C LEU A 368 0.73 -4.14 -4.22
N PRO A 369 0.49 -5.14 -5.10
CA PRO A 369 -0.61 -6.09 -4.93
C PRO A 369 -0.62 -6.82 -3.58
N ILE A 370 0.55 -7.02 -2.96
CA ILE A 370 0.69 -7.65 -1.65
C ILE A 370 0.07 -6.84 -0.51
N GLY A 371 -0.13 -5.52 -0.68
CA GLY A 371 -0.72 -4.65 0.33
C GLY A 371 -2.11 -5.09 0.77
N SER A 372 -2.92 -5.66 -0.14
CA SER A 372 -4.21 -6.26 0.23
C SER A 372 -4.04 -7.43 1.19
N LEU A 373 -3.06 -8.32 0.95
CA LEU A 373 -2.81 -9.45 1.85
C LEU A 373 -2.41 -8.94 3.24
N PHE A 374 -1.53 -7.94 3.33
CA PHE A 374 -1.14 -7.37 4.61
C PHE A 374 -2.32 -6.79 5.39
N SER A 375 -3.21 -6.07 4.71
CA SER A 375 -4.40 -5.48 5.33
C SER A 375 -5.41 -6.53 5.82
N LYS A 376 -5.64 -7.60 5.03
CA LYS A 376 -6.67 -8.61 5.30
C LYS A 376 -6.19 -9.79 6.14
N LEU A 377 -4.87 -10.04 6.21
CA LEU A 377 -4.31 -11.07 7.07
C LEU A 377 -4.77 -10.82 8.51
N THR A 378 -5.53 -11.76 9.05
CA THR A 378 -6.07 -11.65 10.41
C THR A 378 -6.10 -13.03 11.05
N LEU A 379 -5.32 -13.21 12.11
CA LEU A 379 -5.31 -14.45 12.90
C LEU A 379 -6.16 -14.21 14.14
N SER A 380 -7.14 -15.08 14.41
CA SER A 380 -7.92 -15.00 15.65
C SER A 380 -7.13 -15.56 16.84
N ASP A 381 -7.60 -15.30 18.07
CA ASP A 381 -7.02 -15.92 19.28
C ASP A 381 -7.06 -17.46 19.22
N THR A 382 -8.04 -18.04 18.51
CA THR A 382 -8.10 -19.49 18.31
C THR A 382 -7.05 -19.97 17.32
N ASP A 383 -6.80 -19.21 16.25
CA ASP A 383 -5.80 -19.56 15.24
C ASP A 383 -4.38 -19.53 15.80
N ILE A 384 -4.03 -18.47 16.54
CA ILE A 384 -2.69 -18.35 17.12
C ILE A 384 -2.43 -19.40 18.19
N ASN A 385 -3.43 -19.72 19.02
CA ASN A 385 -3.31 -20.80 20.00
C ASN A 385 -3.20 -22.18 19.34
N ALA A 386 -3.88 -22.41 18.21
CA ALA A 386 -3.72 -23.62 17.42
C ALA A 386 -2.32 -23.72 16.79
N LEU A 387 -1.79 -22.62 16.25
CA LEU A 387 -0.42 -22.53 15.73
C LEU A 387 0.62 -22.84 16.82
N LEU A 388 0.49 -22.26 18.01
CA LEU A 388 1.36 -22.54 19.16
C LEU A 388 1.27 -24.01 19.60
N SER A 389 0.08 -24.61 19.56
CA SER A 389 -0.11 -26.02 19.89
C SER A 389 0.59 -26.94 18.88
N GLU A 390 0.44 -26.67 17.58
CA GLU A 390 1.13 -27.40 16.51
C GLU A 390 2.65 -27.23 16.58
N TYR A 391 3.11 -26.02 16.91
CA TYR A 391 4.53 -25.74 17.13
C TYR A 391 5.09 -26.57 18.29
N SER A 392 4.39 -26.62 19.43
CA SER A 392 4.78 -27.46 20.57
C SER A 392 4.93 -28.94 20.19
N ILE A 393 4.02 -29.44 19.35
CA ILE A 393 4.07 -30.83 18.84
C ILE A 393 5.26 -31.02 17.90
N ALA A 394 5.50 -30.09 16.97
CA ALA A 394 6.60 -30.15 16.01
C ALA A 394 7.96 -30.11 16.72
N MET A 395 8.11 -29.24 17.71
CA MET A 395 9.30 -29.15 18.57
C MET A 395 9.53 -30.47 19.33
N SER A 396 8.48 -31.04 19.90
CA SER A 396 8.56 -32.33 20.63
C SER A 396 8.94 -33.51 19.72
N ARG A 397 8.65 -33.43 18.42
CA ARG A 397 9.04 -34.43 17.42
C ARG A 397 10.42 -34.21 16.84
N THR A 398 11.14 -33.18 17.27
CA THR A 398 12.44 -32.78 16.73
C THR A 398 12.41 -32.53 15.22
N ASP A 399 11.30 -31.97 14.72
CA ASP A 399 11.22 -31.54 13.33
C ASP A 399 12.30 -30.47 13.06
N PRO A 400 13.03 -30.50 11.91
CA PRO A 400 14.12 -29.57 11.64
C PRO A 400 13.71 -28.10 11.66
N GLU A 401 12.49 -27.80 11.19
CA GLU A 401 11.94 -26.43 11.11
C GLU A 401 10.52 -26.40 11.70
N PRO A 402 10.39 -26.35 13.05
CA PRO A 402 9.11 -26.52 13.73
C PRO A 402 8.14 -25.36 13.47
N TYR A 403 8.62 -24.12 13.34
CA TYR A 403 7.77 -22.96 13.00
C TYR A 403 7.17 -23.09 11.61
N PHE A 404 7.99 -23.39 10.61
CA PHE A 404 7.53 -23.61 9.24
C PHE A 404 6.55 -24.79 9.18
N ARG A 405 6.84 -25.89 9.89
CA ARG A 405 5.97 -27.07 9.95
C ARG A 405 4.57 -26.72 10.48
N ALA A 406 4.50 -26.00 11.61
CA ALA A 406 3.24 -25.60 12.21
C ALA A 406 2.45 -24.65 11.29
N ALA A 407 3.11 -23.61 10.77
CA ALA A 407 2.50 -22.66 9.84
C ALA A 407 2.01 -23.34 8.55
N CYS A 408 2.80 -24.23 7.96
CA CYS A 408 2.45 -24.96 6.74
C CYS A 408 1.22 -25.86 6.95
N ASN A 409 1.15 -26.58 8.08
CA ASN A 409 -0.02 -27.38 8.43
C ASN A 409 -1.27 -26.49 8.58
N TRP A 410 -1.14 -25.36 9.29
CA TRP A 410 -2.25 -24.43 9.48
C TRP A 410 -2.75 -23.84 8.16
N VAL A 411 -1.84 -23.41 7.27
CA VAL A 411 -2.20 -22.90 5.93
C VAL A 411 -2.94 -23.97 5.13
N LYS A 412 -2.51 -25.22 5.17
CA LYS A 412 -3.19 -26.32 4.45
C LYS A 412 -4.60 -26.59 4.97
N THR A 413 -4.82 -26.52 6.27
CA THR A 413 -6.12 -26.85 6.88
C THR A 413 -7.11 -25.68 6.86
N ASN A 414 -6.62 -24.43 6.85
CA ASN A 414 -7.45 -23.22 6.99
C ASN A 414 -7.69 -22.46 5.69
N TYR A 415 -7.78 -23.16 4.55
CA TYR A 415 -8.03 -22.55 3.23
C TYR A 415 -9.23 -21.58 3.23
N ASP A 416 -10.33 -21.95 3.88
CA ASP A 416 -11.53 -21.10 3.92
C ASP A 416 -11.33 -19.80 4.69
N THR A 417 -10.40 -19.78 5.64
CA THR A 417 -10.07 -18.58 6.42
C THR A 417 -9.27 -17.61 5.58
N TRP A 418 -8.22 -18.08 4.90
CA TRP A 418 -7.24 -17.20 4.27
C TRP A 418 -7.49 -16.95 2.77
N ARG A 419 -8.33 -17.75 2.10
CA ARG A 419 -8.68 -17.53 0.68
C ARG A 419 -9.26 -16.13 0.42
N ASP A 420 -9.98 -15.59 1.40
CA ASP A 420 -10.64 -14.28 1.31
C ASP A 420 -9.65 -13.12 1.58
N TRP A 421 -8.46 -13.40 2.11
CA TRP A 421 -7.41 -12.40 2.30
C TRP A 421 -6.73 -12.02 0.99
N HIS A 422 -6.75 -12.94 0.02
CA HIS A 422 -6.21 -12.69 -1.31
C HIS A 422 -7.27 -12.03 -2.18
N ASP A 423 -7.02 -10.78 -2.57
CA ASP A 423 -7.91 -10.12 -3.51
C ASP A 423 -7.76 -10.70 -4.92
N ARG A 424 -8.85 -10.66 -5.68
CA ARG A 424 -8.85 -10.90 -7.12
C ARG A 424 -7.94 -9.95 -7.88
N LEU A 425 -7.52 -8.83 -7.27
CA LEU A 425 -6.51 -7.91 -7.79
C LEU A 425 -5.10 -8.52 -7.89
N LEU A 426 -4.76 -9.55 -7.11
CA LEU A 426 -3.44 -10.20 -7.18
C LEU A 426 -3.20 -10.91 -8.53
N ILE A 427 -4.29 -11.37 -9.16
CA ILE A 427 -4.26 -11.95 -10.50
C ILE A 427 -5.35 -11.23 -11.31
N PRO A 428 -5.03 -10.05 -11.88
CA PRO A 428 -5.97 -9.29 -12.68
C PRO A 428 -6.30 -10.03 -13.99
N MET A 429 -7.36 -9.57 -14.67
CA MET A 429 -7.68 -10.07 -16.01
C MET A 429 -6.59 -9.62 -17.00
N CYS A 430 -6.19 -10.52 -17.87
CA CYS A 430 -5.25 -10.21 -18.95
C CYS A 430 -5.92 -9.21 -19.90
N SER A 431 -5.21 -8.11 -20.14
CA SER A 431 -5.63 -7.03 -21.04
C SER A 431 -4.48 -6.63 -21.94
N PHE A 432 -4.82 -6.20 -23.15
CA PHE A 432 -3.83 -5.81 -24.14
C PHE A 432 -2.92 -4.68 -23.63
N ASP A 433 -3.50 -3.61 -23.08
CA ASP A 433 -2.76 -2.41 -22.66
C ASP A 433 -1.76 -2.65 -21.51
N ASN A 434 -2.10 -3.54 -20.56
CA ASN A 434 -1.31 -3.71 -19.33
C ASN A 434 -0.38 -4.93 -19.38
N HIS A 435 -0.73 -5.96 -20.15
CA HIS A 435 -0.09 -7.27 -20.08
C HIS A 435 0.58 -7.72 -21.37
N ILE A 436 0.32 -7.07 -22.50
CA ILE A 436 0.91 -7.41 -23.79
C ILE A 436 1.81 -6.27 -24.25
N VAL A 437 2.99 -6.62 -24.76
CA VAL A 437 3.91 -5.71 -25.43
C VAL A 437 3.99 -6.08 -26.91
N SER A 438 4.14 -5.07 -27.76
CA SER A 438 4.30 -5.23 -29.20
C SER A 438 5.72 -4.90 -29.61
N HIS A 439 6.30 -5.74 -30.47
CA HIS A 439 7.61 -5.53 -31.07
C HIS A 439 7.45 -5.43 -32.58
N VAL A 440 8.06 -4.41 -33.18
CA VAL A 440 8.06 -4.24 -34.64
C VAL A 440 9.34 -4.85 -35.21
N THR A 441 9.20 -5.75 -36.17
CA THR A 441 10.32 -6.38 -36.87
C THR A 441 10.28 -6.02 -38.36
N GLY A 442 11.45 -6.08 -39.01
CA GLY A 442 11.59 -5.72 -40.43
C GLY A 442 11.88 -4.24 -40.70
N CYS A 443 12.41 -3.48 -39.75
CA CYS A 443 12.73 -2.03 -39.92
C CYS A 443 14.04 -1.75 -40.68
N ASP A 444 14.57 -2.72 -41.43
CA ASP A 444 15.78 -2.53 -42.21
C ASP A 444 15.50 -1.74 -43.50
N ILE A 445 16.49 -0.99 -44.01
CA ILE A 445 16.38 -0.03 -45.13
C ILE A 445 15.76 -0.62 -46.41
N ASN A 446 15.78 -1.95 -46.58
CA ASN A 446 15.29 -2.65 -47.77
C ASN A 446 14.00 -3.46 -47.56
N SER A 447 13.36 -3.38 -46.39
CA SER A 447 12.12 -4.13 -46.14
C SER A 447 10.89 -3.37 -46.64
N THR A 448 10.02 -4.05 -47.37
CA THR A 448 8.72 -3.52 -47.83
C THR A 448 7.56 -3.99 -46.95
N ILE A 449 7.80 -4.94 -46.05
CA ILE A 449 6.81 -5.51 -45.14
C ILE A 449 7.37 -5.47 -43.73
N HIS A 450 6.60 -4.90 -42.80
CA HIS A 450 6.92 -4.81 -41.39
C HIS A 450 5.92 -5.66 -40.61
N GLU A 451 6.39 -6.34 -39.57
CA GLU A 451 5.55 -7.21 -38.75
C GLU A 451 5.44 -6.66 -37.33
N VAL A 452 4.22 -6.60 -36.81
CA VAL A 452 3.95 -6.33 -35.41
C VAL A 452 3.73 -7.66 -34.71
N GLN A 453 4.70 -8.05 -33.89
CA GLN A 453 4.70 -9.27 -33.11
C GLN A 453 4.30 -8.96 -31.66
N PHE A 454 3.56 -9.87 -31.03
CA PHE A 454 3.07 -9.69 -29.67
C PHE A 454 3.76 -10.64 -28.72
N ALA A 455 4.09 -10.14 -27.53
CA ALA A 455 4.63 -10.93 -26.44
C ALA A 455 3.95 -10.52 -25.13
N TRP A 456 3.89 -11.44 -24.17
CA TRP A 456 3.46 -11.09 -22.82
C TRP A 456 4.53 -10.22 -22.17
N LYS A 457 4.10 -9.17 -21.46
CA LYS A 457 4.99 -8.30 -20.67
C LYS A 457 5.70 -9.07 -19.55
N ALA A 458 4.99 -10.05 -18.98
CA ALA A 458 5.52 -11.01 -18.00
C ALA A 458 5.17 -12.44 -18.46
N PRO A 459 5.95 -13.02 -19.38
CA PRO A 459 5.69 -14.37 -19.89
C PRO A 459 6.01 -15.41 -18.82
N ASN A 460 5.29 -16.53 -18.83
CA ASN A 460 5.56 -17.65 -17.93
C ASN A 460 6.92 -18.29 -18.28
N PRO A 461 7.87 -18.40 -17.33
CA PRO A 461 9.20 -18.96 -17.61
C PRO A 461 9.18 -20.41 -18.12
N GLY A 462 8.14 -21.19 -17.78
CA GLY A 462 7.95 -22.54 -18.29
C GLY A 462 7.31 -22.62 -19.67
N ASN A 463 6.58 -21.58 -20.09
CA ASN A 463 5.92 -21.50 -21.39
C ASN A 463 5.66 -20.03 -21.78
N LEU A 464 6.47 -19.50 -22.70
CA LEU A 464 6.44 -18.10 -23.10
C LEU A 464 5.12 -17.67 -23.77
N SER A 465 4.30 -18.61 -24.23
CA SER A 465 2.99 -18.34 -24.83
C SER A 465 1.90 -18.03 -23.79
N LEU A 466 2.17 -18.23 -22.50
CA LEU A 466 1.22 -17.99 -21.41
C LEU A 466 1.65 -16.78 -20.55
N PRO A 467 0.69 -15.99 -20.04
CA PRO A 467 1.00 -14.95 -19.08
C PRO A 467 1.40 -15.55 -17.72
N ASN A 468 2.26 -14.86 -16.97
CA ASN A 468 2.66 -15.26 -15.62
C ASN A 468 1.90 -14.49 -14.52
N ASN A 469 1.42 -13.29 -14.81
CA ASN A 469 0.92 -12.33 -13.82
C ASN A 469 -0.57 -11.95 -14.00
N CYS A 470 -1.31 -12.60 -14.88
CA CYS A 470 -2.74 -12.37 -15.10
C CYS A 470 -3.45 -13.69 -15.48
N ASP A 471 -4.78 -13.73 -15.32
CA ASP A 471 -5.59 -14.91 -15.66
C ASP A 471 -7.01 -14.51 -16.13
N GLY A 472 -7.49 -15.18 -17.17
CA GLY A 472 -8.73 -14.81 -17.87
C GLY A 472 -8.63 -13.52 -18.69
N GLY A 473 -9.69 -13.17 -19.41
CA GLY A 473 -9.69 -12.05 -20.36
C GLY A 473 -9.08 -12.45 -21.71
N VAL A 474 -7.93 -11.87 -22.08
CA VAL A 474 -7.22 -12.24 -23.30
C VAL A 474 -6.60 -13.64 -23.15
N ALA A 475 -7.18 -14.64 -23.83
CA ALA A 475 -6.80 -16.04 -23.67
C ALA A 475 -5.52 -16.45 -24.44
N ALA A 476 -5.18 -15.74 -25.52
CA ALA A 476 -4.00 -15.99 -26.35
C ALA A 476 -3.44 -14.66 -26.88
N LEU A 477 -2.13 -14.64 -27.15
CA LEU A 477 -1.51 -13.50 -27.82
C LEU A 477 -2.16 -13.32 -29.21
N PRO A 478 -2.40 -12.06 -29.64
CA PRO A 478 -2.88 -11.79 -30.99
C PRO A 478 -1.95 -12.34 -32.06
N ASP A 479 -2.52 -12.65 -33.23
CA ASP A 479 -1.74 -13.03 -34.40
C ASP A 479 -0.83 -11.89 -34.87
N THR A 480 0.35 -12.23 -35.39
CA THR A 480 1.27 -11.25 -35.99
C THR A 480 0.57 -10.45 -37.09
N ILE A 481 0.68 -9.12 -37.03
CA ILE A 481 0.11 -8.24 -38.04
C ILE A 481 1.21 -7.84 -39.02
N ALA A 482 1.09 -8.29 -40.27
CA ALA A 482 1.94 -7.81 -41.36
C ALA A 482 1.36 -6.55 -42.00
N THR A 483 2.17 -5.50 -42.15
CA THR A 483 1.76 -4.22 -42.72
C THR A 483 2.87 -3.59 -43.57
N SER A 484 2.48 -2.83 -44.60
CA SER A 484 3.41 -2.05 -45.42
C SER A 484 3.77 -0.69 -44.80
N ARG A 485 3.23 -0.36 -43.61
CA ARG A 485 3.51 0.89 -42.90
C ARG A 485 4.95 0.93 -42.37
N SER A 486 5.58 2.11 -42.41
CA SER A 486 6.91 2.30 -41.83
C SER A 486 6.91 2.09 -40.31
N CYS A 487 8.05 1.68 -39.75
CA CYS A 487 8.17 1.49 -38.30
C CYS A 487 7.88 2.75 -37.49
N GLU A 488 8.31 3.93 -37.96
CA GLU A 488 7.98 5.22 -37.33
C GLU A 488 6.47 5.46 -37.28
N TRP A 489 5.73 5.08 -38.32
CA TRP A 489 4.27 5.21 -38.32
C TRP A 489 3.63 4.24 -37.33
N ILE A 490 4.10 2.99 -37.27
CA ILE A 490 3.59 1.96 -36.36
C ILE A 490 3.79 2.39 -34.91
N GLU A 491 4.98 2.86 -34.54
CA GLU A 491 5.27 3.32 -33.18
C GLU A 491 4.44 4.56 -32.80
N ALA A 492 4.30 5.52 -33.71
CA ALA A 492 3.53 6.74 -33.46
C ALA A 492 2.00 6.52 -33.38
N ASN A 493 1.48 5.42 -33.94
CA ASN A 493 0.04 5.19 -34.12
C ASN A 493 -0.48 3.92 -33.42
N GLN A 494 0.06 3.58 -32.25
CA GLN A 494 -0.32 2.38 -31.48
C GLN A 494 -1.83 2.19 -31.30
N ARG A 495 -2.56 3.26 -30.93
CA ARG A 495 -4.02 3.20 -30.73
C ARG A 495 -4.81 2.92 -32.02
N THR A 496 -4.24 3.27 -33.18
CA THR A 496 -4.91 3.13 -34.47
C THR A 496 -4.80 1.70 -34.97
N TRP A 497 -3.60 1.12 -34.90
CA TRP A 497 -3.39 -0.25 -35.37
C TRP A 497 -3.75 -1.30 -34.32
N SER A 498 -3.83 -0.98 -33.02
CA SER A 498 -4.29 -1.95 -32.00
C SER A 498 -5.71 -2.44 -32.27
N GLY A 499 -6.57 -1.61 -32.86
CA GLY A 499 -7.91 -2.02 -33.31
C GLY A 499 -7.91 -3.06 -34.45
N TRP A 500 -6.78 -3.25 -35.13
CA TRP A 500 -6.63 -4.25 -36.20
C TRP A 500 -6.56 -5.69 -35.68
N ILE A 501 -6.31 -5.86 -34.37
CA ILE A 501 -6.26 -7.16 -33.70
C ILE A 501 -7.62 -7.86 -33.79
N ASP A 502 -8.71 -7.14 -33.50
CA ASP A 502 -10.05 -7.72 -33.48
C ASP A 502 -10.74 -7.62 -34.84
N LYS A 503 -10.40 -6.60 -35.64
CA LYS A 503 -10.97 -6.38 -36.97
C LYS A 503 -9.90 -5.91 -37.94
N LYS A 504 -9.54 -6.76 -38.90
CA LYS A 504 -8.60 -6.39 -39.97
C LYS A 504 -9.05 -5.09 -40.66
N PRO A 505 -8.12 -4.18 -40.96
CA PRO A 505 -8.45 -2.94 -41.63
C PRO A 505 -9.03 -3.24 -43.02
N GLU A 506 -10.04 -2.50 -43.43
CA GLU A 506 -10.51 -2.52 -44.81
C GLU A 506 -9.43 -1.88 -45.68
N CYS A 507 -9.05 -2.56 -46.77
CA CYS A 507 -8.06 -2.04 -47.71
C CYS A 507 -8.60 -0.76 -48.35
N ASP A 508 -8.20 0.39 -47.81
CA ASP A 508 -8.51 1.70 -48.38
C ASP A 508 -7.31 2.28 -49.13
N SER A 509 -7.51 3.42 -49.78
CA SER A 509 -6.48 4.09 -50.58
C SER A 509 -5.25 4.54 -49.76
N SER A 510 -5.28 4.47 -48.43
CA SER A 510 -4.13 4.77 -47.60
C SER A 510 -3.09 3.64 -47.61
N PHE A 511 -3.42 2.42 -48.05
CA PHE A 511 -2.50 1.27 -48.11
C PHE A 511 -1.55 1.27 -49.32
N TYR A 512 -1.69 2.22 -50.26
CA TYR A 512 -0.86 2.31 -51.45
C TYR A 512 0.28 3.32 -51.26
N ASP A 513 1.51 2.86 -51.47
CA ASP A 513 2.69 3.70 -51.59
C ASP A 513 2.71 4.32 -53.00
N TYR A 514 2.45 5.62 -53.11
CA TYR A 514 2.56 6.33 -54.38
C TYR A 514 3.96 6.94 -54.47
N ASN A 515 4.86 6.27 -55.16
CA ASN A 515 6.12 6.86 -55.58
C ASN A 515 5.84 7.81 -56.78
N VAL A 516 5.89 9.12 -56.56
CA VAL A 516 5.60 10.12 -57.60
C VAL A 516 6.89 10.54 -58.28
N SER A 517 6.98 10.35 -59.59
CA SER A 517 8.08 10.82 -60.44
C SER A 517 7.97 12.32 -60.76
N ASP A 518 9.07 12.92 -61.24
CA ASP A 518 9.18 14.35 -61.53
C ASP A 518 8.09 14.90 -62.50
N CYS A 519 7.77 16.19 -62.34
CA CYS A 519 6.71 16.89 -63.07
C CYS A 519 7.01 17.10 -64.57
N ASP A 520 5.97 17.00 -65.43
CA ASP A 520 5.99 17.46 -66.83
C ASP A 520 5.43 18.90 -67.00
N SER A 521 5.82 19.50 -68.12
CA SER A 521 5.73 20.86 -68.65
C SER A 521 4.36 21.55 -68.72
N ASP A 522 3.26 20.89 -68.37
CA ASP A 522 1.92 21.51 -68.39
C ASP A 522 1.38 21.93 -67.01
N ALA A 523 2.17 21.80 -65.94
CA ALA A 523 1.94 22.44 -64.63
C ALA A 523 0.50 22.35 -64.05
N TYR A 524 -0.22 21.23 -64.26
CA TYR A 524 -1.47 20.94 -63.55
C TYR A 524 -1.22 19.99 -62.38
N ARG A 525 -1.58 20.44 -61.17
CA ARG A 525 -1.62 19.65 -59.94
C ARG A 525 -3.05 19.60 -59.41
N THR A 526 -3.65 18.41 -59.35
CA THR A 526 -4.87 18.16 -58.59
C THR A 526 -4.54 17.38 -57.32
N GLY A 527 -4.40 18.10 -56.22
CA GLY A 527 -4.36 17.52 -54.88
C GLY A 527 -5.77 17.43 -54.31
N PHE A 528 -6.25 16.23 -54.01
CA PHE A 528 -7.51 16.03 -53.28
C PHE A 528 -7.20 15.74 -51.81
N SER A 529 -7.29 16.75 -50.96
CA SER A 529 -7.25 16.60 -49.50
C SER A 529 -8.63 16.18 -48.98
N ARG A 530 -8.79 14.92 -48.51
CA ARG A 530 -10.03 14.46 -47.86
C ARG A 530 -9.87 14.52 -46.34
N LEU A 531 -10.31 15.65 -45.77
CA LEU A 531 -10.59 15.85 -44.35
C LEU A 531 -12.03 15.34 -44.12
N GLU A 532 -12.29 14.38 -43.23
CA GLU A 532 -13.61 13.72 -43.08
C GLU A 532 -14.65 14.49 -42.23
N LEU A 533 -14.55 15.81 -42.10
CA LEU A 533 -15.52 16.62 -41.32
C LEU A 533 -16.32 17.73 -42.06
N PRO A 534 -16.02 18.15 -43.32
CA PRO A 534 -16.85 19.15 -44.01
C PRO A 534 -17.89 18.53 -44.96
N LEU A 535 -17.99 17.19 -45.07
CA LEU A 535 -18.86 16.54 -46.07
C LEU A 535 -20.32 16.99 -45.96
N ARG A 536 -20.85 17.16 -44.75
CA ARG A 536 -22.25 17.53 -44.57
C ARG A 536 -22.56 18.97 -44.98
N ASP A 537 -21.66 19.91 -44.69
CA ASP A 537 -21.81 21.31 -45.12
C ASP A 537 -21.69 21.42 -46.64
N ILE A 538 -20.71 20.72 -47.23
CA ILE A 538 -20.51 20.67 -48.69
C ILE A 538 -21.72 20.04 -49.38
N ILE A 539 -22.30 18.97 -48.84
CA ILE A 539 -23.53 18.36 -49.37
C ILE A 539 -24.72 19.33 -49.29
N ILE A 540 -24.88 20.05 -48.17
CA ILE A 540 -25.94 21.06 -48.04
C ILE A 540 -25.73 22.20 -49.05
N PHE A 541 -24.50 22.67 -49.24
CA PHE A 541 -24.18 23.70 -50.24
C PHE A 541 -24.39 23.20 -51.67
N ILE A 542 -23.94 22.00 -52.02
CA ILE A 542 -24.12 21.42 -53.37
C ILE A 542 -25.61 21.21 -53.65
N ALA A 543 -26.37 20.69 -52.69
CA ALA A 543 -27.82 20.54 -52.82
C ALA A 543 -28.53 21.90 -52.94
N TRP A 544 -28.07 22.92 -52.20
CA TRP A 544 -28.60 24.28 -52.30
C TRP A 544 -28.29 24.91 -53.66
N TYR A 545 -27.04 24.92 -54.11
CA TYR A 545 -26.66 25.44 -55.43
C TYR A 545 -27.29 24.66 -56.59
N GLY A 546 -27.59 23.37 -56.39
CA GLY A 546 -28.30 22.55 -57.37
C GLY A 546 -29.82 22.77 -57.41
N ALA A 547 -30.43 23.15 -56.27
CA ALA A 547 -31.87 23.39 -56.17
C ALA A 547 -32.28 24.85 -56.42
N ASP A 548 -31.42 25.82 -56.05
CA ASP A 548 -31.68 27.25 -56.14
C ASP A 548 -30.35 28.02 -56.27
N PHE A 549 -29.94 28.29 -57.50
CA PHE A 549 -28.71 29.02 -57.78
C PHE A 549 -28.91 30.52 -57.49
N PRO A 550 -28.04 31.19 -56.72
CA PRO A 550 -28.26 32.57 -56.30
C PRO A 550 -28.12 33.53 -57.50
N GLU A 551 -29.25 33.92 -58.07
CA GLU A 551 -29.32 34.96 -59.09
C GLU A 551 -29.38 36.37 -58.45
N PRO A 552 -28.78 37.39 -59.10
CA PRO A 552 -28.82 38.76 -58.59
C PRO A 552 -30.26 39.27 -58.62
N THR A 553 -30.84 39.52 -57.45
CA THR A 553 -32.19 40.08 -57.30
C THR A 553 -32.08 41.57 -57.04
N ILE A 554 -32.75 42.36 -57.88
CA ILE A 554 -32.81 43.83 -57.75
C ILE A 554 -34.01 44.16 -56.87
N THR A 555 -33.77 44.64 -55.65
CA THR A 555 -34.81 45.18 -54.79
C THR A 555 -34.78 46.69 -54.81
N THR A 556 -35.88 47.31 -55.24
CA THR A 556 -36.02 48.76 -55.30
C THR A 556 -36.43 49.28 -53.91
N GLU A 557 -35.48 49.87 -53.16
CA GLU A 557 -35.72 50.47 -51.84
C GLU A 557 -35.78 52.02 -51.98
N GLU A 558 -36.57 52.71 -51.16
CA GLU A 558 -36.54 54.18 -51.12
C GLU A 558 -35.22 54.65 -50.49
N ALA A 559 -34.52 55.57 -51.17
CA ALA A 559 -33.23 56.06 -50.69
C ALA A 559 -33.39 56.96 -49.46
N SER A 560 -32.63 56.67 -48.40
CA SER A 560 -32.67 57.44 -47.15
C SER A 560 -32.09 58.86 -47.24
N GLU A 561 -31.38 59.19 -48.33
CA GLU A 561 -30.67 60.48 -48.50
C GLU A 561 -31.09 61.27 -49.76
N VAL A 562 -31.93 60.73 -50.66
CA VAL A 562 -32.39 61.40 -51.89
C VAL A 562 -33.85 61.02 -52.18
N ARG A 563 -34.71 61.98 -52.56
CA ARG A 563 -36.07 61.66 -53.03
C ARG A 563 -36.01 60.90 -54.35
N GLY A 564 -36.09 59.58 -54.27
CA GLY A 564 -36.09 58.65 -55.39
C GLY A 564 -35.88 57.21 -54.93
N THR A 565 -36.25 56.26 -55.78
CA THR A 565 -36.01 54.83 -55.58
C THR A 565 -34.59 54.47 -56.02
N VAL A 566 -33.85 53.71 -55.21
CA VAL A 566 -32.53 53.16 -55.56
C VAL A 566 -32.61 51.65 -55.65
N ASP A 567 -32.10 51.11 -56.75
CA ASP A 567 -32.02 49.67 -57.00
C ASP A 567 -30.86 49.07 -56.20
N LYS A 568 -31.19 48.23 -55.22
CA LYS A 568 -30.25 47.47 -54.42
C LYS A 568 -30.09 46.08 -55.01
N ILE A 569 -28.92 45.82 -55.58
CA ILE A 569 -28.58 44.50 -56.10
C ILE A 569 -28.11 43.65 -54.91
N SER A 570 -28.87 42.60 -54.59
CA SER A 570 -28.49 41.62 -53.58
C SER A 570 -28.69 40.20 -54.11
N CYS A 571 -27.83 39.26 -53.71
CA CYS A 571 -28.05 37.84 -54.02
C CYS A 571 -29.01 37.27 -52.97
N SER A 572 -30.23 36.92 -53.38
CA SER A 572 -31.21 36.25 -52.52
C SER A 572 -31.57 34.90 -53.10
N SER A 573 -31.51 33.84 -52.29
CA SER A 573 -32.15 32.56 -52.65
C SER A 573 -33.66 32.66 -52.40
N SER A 574 -34.47 32.04 -53.25
CA SER A 574 -35.94 32.05 -53.22
C SER A 574 -36.55 31.48 -51.93
N SER A 575 -35.80 30.68 -51.16
CA SER A 575 -36.30 29.97 -49.98
C SER A 575 -35.45 30.16 -48.72
N PHE A 576 -36.04 30.71 -47.65
CA PHE A 576 -35.44 30.85 -46.31
C PHE A 576 -35.04 29.50 -45.66
N ILE A 577 -35.66 28.41 -46.11
CA ILE A 577 -35.49 27.04 -45.58
C ILE A 577 -34.03 26.59 -45.56
N PHE A 578 -33.24 26.91 -46.61
CA PHE A 578 -31.85 26.47 -46.68
C PHE A 578 -30.94 27.22 -45.71
N THR A 579 -31.15 28.53 -45.55
CA THR A 579 -30.43 29.33 -44.55
C THR A 579 -30.80 28.86 -43.13
N ALA A 580 -32.08 28.56 -42.88
CA ALA A 580 -32.53 28.03 -41.60
C ALA A 580 -31.93 26.65 -41.28
N LEU A 581 -31.82 25.74 -42.26
CA LEU A 581 -31.20 24.42 -42.08
C LEU A 581 -29.71 24.50 -41.78
N LEU A 582 -28.98 25.42 -42.43
CA LEU A 582 -27.57 25.66 -42.15
C LEU A 582 -27.37 26.21 -40.73
N ILE A 583 -28.15 27.21 -40.32
CA ILE A 583 -28.09 27.77 -38.97
C ILE A 583 -28.46 26.70 -37.92
N PHE A 584 -29.48 25.88 -38.20
CA PHE A 584 -29.90 24.78 -37.32
C PHE A 584 -28.79 23.73 -37.16
N TRP A 585 -28.17 23.29 -38.25
CA TRP A 585 -27.06 22.33 -38.20
C TRP A 585 -25.84 22.89 -37.44
N LYS A 586 -25.48 24.15 -37.69
CA LYS A 586 -24.39 24.83 -36.97
C LYS A 586 -24.70 24.99 -35.48
N THR A 587 -25.96 25.21 -35.12
CA THR A 587 -26.41 25.26 -33.72
C THR A 587 -26.23 23.92 -33.01
N ILE A 588 -26.57 22.80 -33.67
CA ILE A 588 -26.35 21.46 -33.11
C ILE A 588 -24.87 21.22 -32.86
N LEU A 589 -23.99 21.53 -33.83
CA LEU A 589 -22.55 21.36 -33.68
C LEU A 589 -22.00 22.19 -32.52
N LEU A 590 -22.48 23.43 -32.36
CA LEU A 590 -22.05 24.31 -31.27
C LEU A 590 -22.51 23.79 -29.90
N VAL A 591 -23.74 23.31 -29.76
CA VAL A 591 -24.26 22.73 -28.51
C VAL A 591 -23.53 21.45 -28.15
N LEU A 592 -23.29 20.57 -29.13
CA LEU A 592 -22.52 19.34 -28.93
C LEU A 592 -21.07 19.65 -28.49
N GLY A 593 -20.42 20.61 -29.16
CA GLY A 593 -19.08 21.06 -28.82
C GLY A 593 -18.99 21.65 -27.41
N LEU A 594 -20.00 22.42 -27.00
CA LEU A 594 -20.08 23.01 -25.66
C LEU A 594 -20.33 21.95 -24.59
N TYR A 595 -21.19 20.97 -24.86
CA TYR A 595 -21.45 19.84 -23.96
C TYR A 595 -20.19 18.98 -23.72
N LEU A 596 -19.51 18.57 -24.81
CA LEU A 596 -18.30 17.77 -24.71
C LEU A 596 -17.17 18.53 -24.01
N SER A 597 -16.97 19.81 -24.36
CA SER A 597 -15.94 20.65 -23.73
C SER A 597 -16.21 20.89 -22.23
N PHE A 598 -17.48 20.97 -21.82
CA PHE A 598 -17.87 21.13 -20.43
C PHE A 598 -17.55 19.88 -19.61
N LEU A 599 -17.76 18.67 -20.15
CA LEU A 599 -17.49 17.41 -19.45
C LEU A 599 -15.99 17.19 -19.20
N ILE A 600 -15.13 17.59 -20.13
CA ILE A 600 -13.68 17.34 -20.06
C ILE A 600 -12.88 18.44 -19.33
N ARG A 601 -13.55 19.50 -18.84
CA ARG A 601 -12.85 20.69 -18.30
C ARG A 601 -12.04 20.48 -17.02
N ASN A 602 -12.36 19.43 -16.24
CA ASN A 602 -11.73 19.14 -14.94
C ASN A 602 -10.83 17.89 -14.96
N VAL A 603 -10.44 17.40 -16.15
CA VAL A 603 -9.52 16.25 -16.27
C VAL A 603 -8.10 16.66 -15.84
N SER A 604 -7.45 15.81 -15.05
CA SER A 604 -6.25 16.11 -14.25
C SER A 604 -4.96 16.37 -15.05
N VAL A 605 -4.27 17.44 -14.63
CA VAL A 605 -2.84 17.87 -14.69
C VAL A 605 -1.86 17.48 -15.83
N ASP A 606 -2.03 16.36 -16.54
CA ASP A 606 -1.10 15.98 -17.63
C ASP A 606 -1.50 16.56 -19.00
N PHE A 607 -2.76 16.99 -19.15
CA PHE A 607 -3.27 17.66 -20.34
C PHE A 607 -3.99 18.96 -19.98
N GLN A 608 -3.23 20.04 -19.78
CA GLN A 608 -3.76 21.40 -19.60
C GLN A 608 -4.48 21.96 -20.85
N GLU A 609 -4.87 21.14 -21.84
CA GLU A 609 -5.53 21.59 -23.08
C GLU A 609 -7.05 21.81 -22.91
N SER A 610 -7.70 21.08 -22.00
CA SER A 610 -9.16 21.07 -21.89
C SER A 610 -9.80 22.42 -21.48
N PRO A 611 -9.20 23.25 -20.59
CA PRO A 611 -9.77 24.57 -20.27
C PRO A 611 -9.70 25.54 -21.45
N TRP A 612 -8.67 25.45 -22.29
CA TRP A 612 -8.50 26.32 -23.46
C TRP A 612 -9.41 25.93 -24.62
N ILE A 613 -9.69 24.63 -24.77
CA ILE A 613 -10.69 24.12 -25.71
C ILE A 613 -12.08 24.64 -25.31
N PHE A 614 -12.43 24.56 -24.02
CA PHE A 614 -13.67 25.13 -23.51
C PHE A 614 -13.74 26.65 -23.74
N GLY A 615 -12.67 27.39 -23.44
CA GLY A 615 -12.58 28.83 -23.71
C GLY A 615 -12.80 29.18 -25.19
N SER A 616 -12.28 28.37 -26.11
CA SER A 616 -12.44 28.57 -27.55
C SER A 616 -13.89 28.39 -28.02
N VAL A 617 -14.59 27.38 -27.49
CA VAL A 617 -16.02 27.17 -27.81
C VAL A 617 -16.89 28.32 -27.28
N VAL A 618 -16.55 28.87 -26.11
CA VAL A 618 -17.24 30.06 -25.56
C VAL A 618 -17.04 31.29 -26.45
N VAL A 619 -15.84 31.50 -27.01
CA VAL A 619 -15.57 32.61 -27.95
C VAL A 619 -16.43 32.49 -29.21
N VAL A 620 -16.62 31.28 -29.74
CA VAL A 620 -17.51 31.04 -30.91
C VAL A 620 -18.96 31.36 -30.53
N LEU A 621 -19.43 30.92 -29.36
CA LEU A 621 -20.78 31.22 -28.88
C LEU A 621 -21.02 32.74 -28.77
N VAL A 622 -20.08 33.48 -28.17
CA VAL A 622 -20.16 34.95 -28.05
C VAL A 622 -20.16 35.61 -29.44
N GLY A 623 -19.30 35.16 -30.35
CA GLY A 623 -19.29 35.65 -31.74
C GLY A 623 -20.64 35.44 -32.44
N CYS A 624 -21.25 34.27 -32.29
CA CYS A 624 -22.59 33.98 -32.84
C CYS A 624 -23.68 34.87 -32.23
N VAL A 625 -23.65 35.10 -30.91
CA VAL A 625 -24.60 35.96 -30.20
C VAL A 625 -24.44 37.43 -30.56
N LEU A 626 -23.25 37.88 -30.98
CA LEU A 626 -23.03 39.25 -31.48
C LEU A 626 -23.47 39.41 -32.94
N VAL A 627 -23.15 38.44 -33.80
CA VAL A 627 -23.42 38.54 -35.25
C VAL A 627 -24.90 38.33 -35.57
N MET A 628 -25.60 37.39 -34.91
CA MET A 628 -27.00 37.08 -35.25
C MET A 628 -27.99 38.24 -35.02
N PRO A 629 -27.99 38.93 -33.87
CA PRO A 629 -28.84 40.10 -33.66
C PRO A 629 -28.50 41.23 -34.64
N MET A 630 -27.21 41.43 -34.94
CA MET A 630 -26.77 42.45 -35.89
C MET A 630 -27.17 42.13 -37.33
N SER A 631 -27.25 40.85 -37.72
CA SER A 631 -27.66 40.44 -39.06
C SER A 631 -29.18 40.48 -39.29
N TYR A 632 -29.98 40.33 -38.23
CA TYR A 632 -31.44 40.22 -38.36
C TYR A 632 -32.24 41.37 -37.72
N LEU A 633 -31.70 42.11 -36.76
CA LEU A 633 -32.43 43.13 -36.00
C LEU A 633 -31.97 44.57 -36.30
N VAL A 634 -30.82 44.76 -36.95
CA VAL A 634 -30.22 46.09 -37.18
C VAL A 634 -30.04 46.34 -38.67
N THR A 635 -30.72 47.35 -39.20
CA THR A 635 -30.59 47.78 -40.59
C THR A 635 -29.42 48.77 -40.74
N MET A 636 -28.27 48.29 -41.23
CA MET A 636 -27.06 49.08 -41.45
C MET A 636 -26.75 49.24 -42.95
N ARG A 637 -25.97 50.26 -43.32
CA ARG A 637 -25.39 50.37 -44.67
C ARG A 637 -24.57 49.12 -44.97
N ALA A 638 -24.73 48.53 -46.16
CA ALA A 638 -24.12 47.24 -46.53
C ALA A 638 -22.60 47.19 -46.29
N ALA A 639 -21.89 48.27 -46.65
CA ALA A 639 -20.44 48.38 -46.41
C ALA A 639 -20.09 48.27 -44.92
N THR A 640 -20.84 48.92 -44.05
CA THR A 640 -20.63 48.89 -42.59
C THR A 640 -20.91 47.51 -42.01
N TYR A 641 -21.95 46.83 -42.51
CA TYR A 641 -22.29 45.46 -42.09
C TYR A 641 -21.18 44.46 -42.44
N TYR A 642 -20.68 44.47 -43.68
CA TYR A 642 -19.63 43.54 -44.10
C TYR A 642 -18.28 43.80 -43.43
N VAL A 643 -17.93 45.07 -43.19
CA VAL A 643 -16.73 45.41 -42.41
C VAL A 643 -16.86 44.92 -40.97
N PHE A 644 -18.00 45.14 -40.32
CA PHE A 644 -18.26 44.65 -38.97
C PHE A 644 -18.21 43.11 -38.88
N LEU A 645 -18.82 42.41 -39.85
CA LEU A 645 -18.81 40.95 -39.94
C LEU A 645 -17.38 40.43 -40.11
N ALA A 646 -16.61 41.00 -41.04
CA ALA A 646 -15.23 40.60 -41.30
C ALA A 646 -14.34 40.83 -40.06
N CYS A 647 -14.44 42.00 -39.42
CA CYS A 647 -13.68 42.30 -38.20
C CYS A 647 -14.03 41.35 -37.05
N THR A 648 -15.32 41.07 -36.83
CA THR A 648 -15.77 40.17 -35.77
C THR A 648 -15.25 38.75 -36.00
N LEU A 649 -15.35 38.23 -37.22
CA LEU A 649 -14.83 36.91 -37.57
C LEU A 649 -13.30 36.83 -37.38
N LEU A 650 -12.56 37.83 -37.88
CA LEU A 650 -11.11 37.87 -37.73
C LEU A 650 -10.67 37.89 -36.26
N ILE A 651 -11.32 38.70 -35.42
CA ILE A 651 -11.01 38.77 -33.99
C ILE A 651 -11.31 37.44 -33.30
N CYS A 652 -12.49 36.85 -33.55
CA CYS A 652 -12.85 35.54 -33.01
C CYS A 652 -11.83 34.46 -33.41
N THR A 653 -11.43 34.42 -34.68
CA THR A 653 -10.44 33.44 -35.16
C THR A 653 -9.06 33.66 -34.55
N MET A 654 -8.60 34.91 -34.41
CA MET A 654 -7.32 35.21 -33.75
C MET A 654 -7.32 34.78 -32.28
N VAL A 655 -8.41 35.04 -31.55
CA VAL A 655 -8.53 34.64 -30.14
C VAL A 655 -8.54 33.11 -30.02
N ILE A 656 -9.29 32.40 -30.86
CA ILE A 656 -9.33 30.93 -30.87
C ILE A 656 -7.94 30.33 -31.16
N MET A 657 -7.25 30.84 -32.19
CA MET A 657 -5.89 30.41 -32.48
C MET A 657 -4.94 30.68 -31.31
N GLY A 658 -5.07 31.84 -30.66
CA GLY A 658 -4.28 32.18 -29.47
C GLY A 658 -4.52 31.22 -28.31
N LEU A 659 -5.78 30.93 -27.97
CA LEU A 659 -6.14 30.01 -26.88
C LEU A 659 -5.65 28.59 -27.14
N MET A 660 -5.66 28.12 -28.39
CA MET A 660 -5.23 26.76 -28.74
C MET A 660 -3.71 26.61 -28.90
N LEU A 661 -3.01 27.63 -29.42
CA LEU A 661 -1.60 27.54 -29.78
C LEU A 661 -0.66 28.10 -28.71
N ALA A 662 -1.04 29.17 -28.01
CA ALA A 662 -0.14 29.81 -27.04
C ALA A 662 0.27 28.88 -25.88
N PRO A 663 -0.63 28.08 -25.26
CA PRO A 663 -0.25 27.15 -24.21
C PRO A 663 0.79 26.11 -24.68
N LYS A 664 0.68 25.65 -25.94
CA LYS A 664 1.60 24.68 -26.55
C LYS A 664 2.99 25.30 -26.75
N LEU A 665 3.04 26.56 -27.20
CA LEU A 665 4.29 27.30 -27.37
C LEU A 665 5.01 27.60 -26.04
N PHE A 666 4.26 27.89 -24.96
CA PHE A 666 4.85 28.11 -23.64
C PHE A 666 5.42 26.82 -23.04
N ARG A 667 4.70 25.69 -23.16
CA ARG A 667 5.22 24.37 -22.74
C ARG A 667 6.49 23.97 -23.48
N LEU A 668 6.55 24.19 -24.80
CA LEU A 668 7.75 23.96 -25.59
C LEU A 668 8.95 24.79 -25.09
N LYS A 669 8.73 26.03 -24.66
CA LYS A 669 9.80 26.87 -24.08
C LYS A 669 10.25 26.42 -22.68
N GLU A 670 9.36 25.83 -21.88
CA GLU A 670 9.73 25.24 -20.57
C GLU A 670 10.57 23.96 -20.74
N VAL A 671 10.21 23.10 -21.69
CA VAL A 671 10.95 21.87 -22.00
C VAL A 671 12.31 22.15 -22.65
N VAL A 672 12.45 23.28 -23.36
CA VAL A 672 13.69 23.73 -24.03
C VAL A 672 14.56 24.60 -23.11
N LYS A 673 14.37 24.59 -21.79
CA LYS A 673 15.43 24.97 -20.85
C LYS A 673 16.29 23.73 -20.55
N PRO A 674 17.40 23.49 -21.27
CA PRO A 674 18.33 22.45 -20.88
C PRO A 674 18.93 22.79 -19.51
N ALA A 675 19.04 21.76 -18.69
CA ALA A 675 19.95 21.69 -17.57
C ALA A 675 21.33 22.25 -17.98
N GLN A 676 21.66 23.44 -17.50
CA GLN A 676 23.04 23.88 -17.40
C GLN A 676 23.62 23.22 -16.15
N ILE A 677 24.23 22.05 -16.40
CA ILE A 677 25.46 21.53 -15.81
C ILE A 677 25.91 22.28 -14.54
N GLN A 678 25.73 21.63 -13.39
CA GLN A 678 26.45 21.95 -12.17
C GLN A 678 27.46 20.83 -11.91
N GLU A 679 28.60 20.88 -12.60
CA GLU A 679 29.84 20.22 -12.19
C GLU A 679 30.97 21.25 -12.14
N THR A 680 31.30 21.62 -10.91
CA THR A 680 32.63 21.86 -10.33
C THR A 680 33.75 22.41 -11.22
N SER A 681 34.22 23.61 -10.88
CA SER A 681 35.61 24.02 -11.10
C SER A 681 36.10 24.85 -9.92
N THR A 682 36.95 24.22 -9.12
CA THR A 682 37.85 24.82 -8.15
C THR A 682 38.84 25.78 -8.83
N ASN A 683 39.21 26.82 -8.09
CA ASN A 683 40.46 27.62 -8.14
C ASN A 683 40.44 29.03 -8.76
N ASN A 684 40.77 29.97 -7.85
CA ASN A 684 41.53 31.22 -8.00
C ASN A 684 40.87 32.45 -8.62
N CYS A 685 40.48 33.40 -7.75
CA CYS A 685 41.37 34.55 -7.47
C CYS A 685 40.89 35.34 -6.25
N SER A 686 41.86 35.62 -5.40
CA SER A 686 41.86 36.58 -4.31
C SER A 686 41.77 38.04 -4.78
N SER A 687 41.34 38.88 -3.84
CA SER A 687 41.69 40.29 -3.60
C SER A 687 40.92 41.43 -4.30
N SER A 688 40.33 42.23 -3.40
CA SER A 688 40.21 43.71 -3.35
C SER A 688 39.29 44.43 -4.36
N ALA A 689 38.24 45.10 -3.87
CA ALA A 689 38.33 46.47 -3.36
C ALA A 689 36.96 47.00 -2.85
N ASN A 690 37.03 47.73 -1.74
CA ASN A 690 36.03 48.52 -0.99
C ASN A 690 35.09 47.79 -0.03
#